data_AF-A0A534PUX2-F1
#
_entry.id   AF-A0A534PUX2-F1
#
_cell.length_a   1.000
_cell.length_b   1.000
_cell.length_c   1.000
_cell.angle_alpha   90.00
_cell.angle_beta   90.00
_cell.angle_gamma   90.00
#
_symmetry.space_group_name_H-M   'P 1'
#
loop_
_entity.id
_entity.type
_entity.pdbx_description
1 polymer ?
#
loop_
_entity_poly.entity_id
_entity_poly.type
_entity_poly.pdbx_seq_one_letter_code
_entity_poly.pdbx_strand_id
1 'polypeptide(L)'
;MGSRDAGANGGARRGQRGDRQPDLPRRNARRQTDADGQGHLRLPQRPHARLPRHRHERRRRGGRRRRTPARVRARRAWRALHPRPRQPDHARIPRGAGVHQRPARAAHPPAARGRPGPGACRRFRLRAAVAPRAAGAHRRSADRARDHVRQLSPRRARAGAAPEAGARSAGQGGALVPGCRPREDRVVIGPERDATVASALPAPPAAGEASSSDGLQLDLVVERAQSWFFREQFDEGYFWAELESNATMDAEYLLLTQFLGARDDQIWRGVAQDIRNYQREDGSWALYHGAPGDLSTTIECYFALKLAGDGADARHMRKAREFARARGGIACARTFTRIWLALFGQYPWDELPAMPPELMLLPKKAPLNIYRFSSWARGTIVPLLVLMDARPVRSVPEAARLDDLMVPAAQPARARDFVDRAFLALDRALHLYDRLPVHPLRARALDEAERWILAHQEADGSWGGIQPPWVYSLMALHARGHSLDSPAVEKGLRGMHERWMIRRADGTVRVQACLSPVWDTGLALLALCESGVPAEDPRVQRAAQWLLREEIRVPGDWCVQVPGVEPSGWAFEFENDLYPDVDDTAVVLLALERAGAVDPALRERAVSWMLAMQSANGGFAAFDKDNTSRLSALIPFADFGEMIDPPSVDVTAHVLETLGAFGFGRRDGRVRRALEYLYRGQEKEGSWFGRWGVNHLYGTGAVLPALAAVGEPLDGLAARRAVRWLEQRQNPDGGFGETCASYVDRAMRGRGESTPSQTAWALLALVAAGRTDTLAARRAARFLADRQRTDGAWDEEQFTGCGFPGYGIGEERGARIREGRELSAGFLIRYHLYRNCFPLLALGRYRAGMTT
;
A
#
# COMPACT_ATOMS: atom_id res chain seq x y z
N MET A 1 2.56 41.03 -41.41
CA MET A 1 2.86 42.49 -41.36
C MET A 1 1.56 43.26 -41.52
N GLY A 2 1.44 44.46 -40.96
CA GLY A 2 0.23 45.29 -41.10
C GLY A 2 0.19 46.46 -40.12
N SER A 3 0.88 47.55 -40.45
CA SER A 3 0.81 48.81 -39.68
C SER A 3 1.01 50.03 -40.58
N ARG A 4 -0.12 50.69 -40.87
CA ARG A 4 -0.38 52.07 -41.34
C ARG A 4 -1.91 52.13 -41.54
N ASP A 5 -2.66 53.14 -41.14
CA ASP A 5 -2.31 54.49 -40.67
C ASP A 5 -3.02 54.91 -39.35
N ALA A 6 -2.91 56.21 -39.04
CA ALA A 6 -3.45 57.03 -37.93
C ALA A 6 -4.81 56.64 -37.26
N GLY A 7 -5.11 57.09 -36.04
CA GLY A 7 -4.27 57.88 -35.10
C GLY A 7 -5.08 58.66 -34.04
N ALA A 8 -4.36 59.21 -33.05
CA ALA A 8 -4.74 60.23 -32.06
C ALA A 8 -5.90 60.01 -31.05
N ASN A 9 -5.53 60.16 -29.77
CA ASN A 9 -6.29 60.76 -28.65
C ASN A 9 -7.69 60.24 -28.27
N GLY A 10 -7.71 59.53 -27.13
CA GLY A 10 -8.92 59.18 -26.40
C GLY A 10 -9.56 60.28 -25.55
N GLY A 11 -10.60 59.88 -24.83
CA GLY A 11 -11.37 60.71 -23.91
C GLY A 11 -12.61 59.96 -23.42
N ALA A 12 -12.85 59.91 -22.11
CA ALA A 12 -13.96 59.16 -21.51
C ALA A 12 -14.76 60.02 -20.51
N ARG A 13 -16.09 60.09 -20.63
CA ARG A 13 -17.00 60.61 -19.57
C ARG A 13 -18.51 60.34 -19.77
N ARG A 14 -19.07 59.52 -18.87
CA ARG A 14 -20.36 59.58 -18.14
C ARG A 14 -21.64 60.27 -18.72
N GLY A 15 -22.79 59.58 -18.53
CA GLY A 15 -24.16 60.12 -18.33
C GLY A 15 -25.21 59.57 -19.33
N GLN A 16 -26.52 59.41 -19.05
CA GLN A 16 -27.40 59.54 -17.86
C GLN A 16 -28.57 58.50 -18.00
N ARG A 17 -28.97 57.71 -16.98
CA ARG A 17 -30.14 57.84 -16.05
C ARG A 17 -31.59 57.90 -16.62
N GLY A 18 -32.45 57.00 -16.12
CA GLY A 18 -33.94 57.08 -16.06
C GLY A 18 -34.72 56.02 -16.87
N ASP A 19 -35.92 55.54 -16.50
CA ASP A 19 -36.63 55.52 -15.19
C ASP A 19 -37.80 54.46 -15.18
N ARG A 20 -38.22 53.98 -13.99
CA ARG A 20 -39.51 53.30 -13.63
C ARG A 20 -39.90 51.84 -14.02
N GLN A 21 -40.82 51.33 -13.19
CA GLN A 21 -41.56 50.04 -13.09
C GLN A 21 -43.07 50.26 -13.46
N PRO A 22 -44.07 49.32 -13.36
CA PRO A 22 -44.14 48.02 -12.63
C PRO A 22 -44.85 46.81 -13.34
N ASP A 23 -45.13 45.78 -12.53
CA ASP A 23 -45.64 44.40 -12.70
C ASP A 23 -46.97 44.04 -13.46
N LEU A 24 -47.02 42.74 -13.84
CA LEU A 24 -48.19 41.81 -13.93
C LEU A 24 -49.22 42.01 -15.09
N PRO A 25 -50.10 41.02 -15.45
CA PRO A 25 -50.62 39.88 -14.65
C PRO A 25 -50.73 38.48 -15.30
N ARG A 26 -51.21 37.49 -14.52
CA ARG A 26 -51.75 36.18 -14.98
C ARG A 26 -53.28 36.21 -15.09
N ARG A 27 -53.89 35.36 -15.94
CA ARG A 27 -55.29 34.89 -15.77
C ARG A 27 -55.49 33.45 -16.28
N ASN A 28 -56.51 32.79 -15.73
CA ASN A 28 -56.97 31.43 -16.09
C ASN A 28 -58.28 31.51 -16.91
N ALA A 29 -58.65 30.44 -17.63
CA ALA A 29 -59.85 29.61 -17.28
C ALA A 29 -60.34 28.66 -18.40
N ARG A 30 -60.57 27.38 -18.02
CA ARG A 30 -61.75 26.53 -18.34
C ARG A 30 -62.09 26.16 -19.81
N ARG A 31 -62.92 25.15 -20.14
CA ARG A 31 -63.31 23.82 -19.56
C ARG A 31 -64.49 23.27 -20.41
N GLN A 32 -64.47 22.02 -20.92
CA GLN A 32 -65.63 21.14 -21.29
C GLN A 32 -65.12 19.88 -22.05
N THR A 33 -65.38 18.61 -21.64
CA THR A 33 -66.55 17.68 -21.84
C THR A 33 -66.64 17.08 -23.26
N ASP A 34 -66.94 15.79 -23.51
CA ASP A 34 -67.39 14.66 -22.66
C ASP A 34 -67.01 13.26 -23.23
N ALA A 35 -67.23 12.19 -22.42
CA ALA A 35 -67.69 10.79 -22.68
C ALA A 35 -67.31 10.01 -23.98
N ASP A 36 -67.28 8.67 -24.07
CA ASP A 36 -67.64 7.50 -23.21
C ASP A 36 -66.71 6.30 -23.59
N GLY A 37 -66.62 5.15 -22.89
CA GLY A 37 -67.23 4.73 -21.63
C GLY A 37 -67.00 3.23 -21.29
N GLN A 38 -66.97 2.92 -19.98
CA GLN A 38 -67.27 1.62 -19.31
C GLN A 38 -66.43 0.34 -19.63
N GLY A 39 -66.31 -0.65 -18.72
CA GLY A 39 -67.04 -0.88 -17.46
C GLY A 39 -66.26 -1.55 -16.30
N HIS A 40 -66.99 -1.93 -15.25
CA HIS A 40 -66.47 -2.25 -13.89
C HIS A 40 -66.59 -3.74 -13.49
N LEU A 41 -65.94 -4.13 -12.36
CA LEU A 41 -66.40 -4.98 -11.22
C LEU A 41 -65.19 -5.23 -10.26
N ARG A 42 -65.28 -5.40 -8.92
CA ARG A 42 -66.13 -4.81 -7.86
C ARG A 42 -65.40 -4.88 -6.48
N LEU A 43 -65.91 -4.15 -5.48
CA LEU A 43 -65.44 -3.99 -4.07
C LEU A 43 -65.65 -5.26 -3.19
N PRO A 44 -65.01 -5.45 -1.99
CA PRO A 44 -65.25 -4.67 -0.74
C PRO A 44 -64.06 -4.49 0.25
N GLN A 45 -64.33 -4.23 1.55
CA GLN A 45 -63.45 -3.54 2.52
C GLN A 45 -63.23 -4.29 3.87
N ARG A 46 -62.04 -4.09 4.48
CA ARG A 46 -61.76 -3.99 5.97
C ARG A 46 -62.06 -5.24 6.85
N PRO A 47 -61.69 -5.32 8.17
CA PRO A 47 -61.27 -4.26 9.12
C PRO A 47 -60.03 -4.55 10.05
N HIS A 48 -59.77 -3.60 10.98
CA HIS A 48 -59.12 -3.64 12.34
C HIS A 48 -58.05 -4.72 12.71
N ALA A 49 -57.02 -4.46 13.53
CA ALA A 49 -56.72 -3.40 14.54
C ALA A 49 -55.16 -3.15 14.63
N ARG A 50 -54.49 -2.60 15.66
CA ARG A 50 -54.80 -2.03 17.00
C ARG A 50 -53.77 -0.92 17.38
N LEU A 51 -53.39 -0.79 18.67
CA LEU A 51 -52.48 0.20 19.31
C LEU A 51 -51.77 -0.49 20.52
N PRO A 52 -50.79 0.11 21.28
CA PRO A 52 -50.48 1.55 21.43
C PRO A 52 -48.98 1.97 21.48
N ARG A 53 -48.75 3.30 21.57
CA ARG A 53 -47.56 3.93 22.17
C ARG A 53 -48.02 4.83 23.33
N HIS A 54 -47.37 4.75 24.50
CA HIS A 54 -47.67 5.66 25.62
C HIS A 54 -46.95 7.02 25.51
N ARG A 55 -47.58 8.05 26.09
CA ARG A 55 -47.02 9.37 26.40
C ARG A 55 -47.18 9.64 27.90
N HIS A 56 -46.17 10.24 28.52
CA HIS A 56 -46.25 11.18 29.66
C HIS A 56 -44.91 11.95 29.68
N GLU A 57 -44.80 13.24 30.02
CA GLU A 57 -45.82 14.29 30.20
C GLU A 57 -45.20 15.69 29.98
N ARG A 58 -45.99 16.77 30.04
CA ARG A 58 -45.54 18.18 30.00
C ARG A 58 -46.00 18.96 31.23
N ARG A 59 -45.08 19.75 31.82
CA ARG A 59 -45.31 21.07 32.45
C ARG A 59 -43.95 21.76 32.66
N ARG A 60 -43.80 23.08 32.81
CA ARG A 60 -44.35 24.35 32.25
C ARG A 60 -43.91 25.45 33.25
N ARG A 61 -43.55 26.65 32.74
CA ARG A 61 -43.23 27.91 33.48
C ARG A 61 -41.87 27.93 34.21
N GLY A 62 -41.26 29.12 34.29
CA GLY A 62 -40.02 29.35 35.06
C GLY A 62 -39.06 30.45 34.55
N GLY A 63 -39.54 31.58 34.04
CA GLY A 63 -38.64 32.66 33.59
C GLY A 63 -38.13 33.54 34.73
N ARG A 64 -36.80 33.70 34.89
CA ARG A 64 -36.17 34.73 35.75
C ARG A 64 -34.91 35.33 35.09
N ARG A 65 -34.64 36.60 35.40
CA ARG A 65 -33.51 37.40 34.89
C ARG A 65 -32.32 37.40 35.87
N ARG A 66 -31.13 37.81 35.38
CA ARG A 66 -29.87 38.12 36.12
C ARG A 66 -29.14 36.85 36.63
N ARG A 67 -27.82 36.84 36.86
CA ARG A 67 -26.80 37.92 36.91
C ARG A 67 -25.54 37.57 36.08
N THR A 68 -24.81 38.61 35.65
CA THR A 68 -23.38 38.55 35.28
C THR A 68 -22.48 38.39 36.52
N PRO A 69 -21.31 37.77 36.36
CA PRO A 69 -20.03 38.37 36.79
C PRO A 69 -19.15 38.63 35.53
N ALA A 70 -18.64 39.84 35.31
CA ALA A 70 -17.54 40.50 36.03
C ALA A 70 -16.15 39.96 35.62
N ARG A 71 -15.33 40.85 35.04
CA ARG A 71 -13.98 40.55 34.53
C ARG A 71 -12.99 40.39 35.68
N VAL A 72 -12.09 39.41 35.59
CA VAL A 72 -10.80 39.44 36.32
C VAL A 72 -9.66 39.46 35.29
N ARG A 73 -8.93 40.59 35.21
CA ARG A 73 -7.69 40.69 34.43
C ARG A 73 -6.52 40.16 35.27
N ALA A 74 -6.07 38.95 35.02
CA ALA A 74 -4.81 38.46 35.56
C ALA A 74 -3.66 38.74 34.57
N ARG A 75 -2.97 39.89 34.73
CA ARG A 75 -1.62 40.04 34.15
C ARG A 75 -0.67 39.13 34.92
N ARG A 76 0.04 38.24 34.25
CA ARG A 76 1.29 37.65 34.76
C ARG A 76 2.39 37.87 33.72
N ALA A 77 3.42 38.58 34.12
CA ALA A 77 4.60 38.78 33.29
C ALA A 77 5.43 37.49 33.26
N TRP A 78 6.00 37.16 32.10
CA TRP A 78 7.05 36.16 32.01
C TRP A 78 8.32 36.75 32.64
N ARG A 79 8.84 36.11 33.69
CA ARG A 79 10.23 36.31 34.12
C ARG A 79 11.08 35.24 33.45
N ALA A 80 12.09 35.66 32.68
CA ALA A 80 13.08 34.76 32.13
C ALA A 80 13.94 34.16 33.25
N LEU A 81 14.26 32.87 33.13
CA LEU A 81 15.28 32.20 33.92
C LEU A 81 16.20 31.45 32.94
N HIS A 82 17.33 32.05 32.61
CA HIS A 82 18.40 31.39 31.86
C HIS A 82 19.24 30.53 32.82
N PRO A 83 19.42 29.22 32.58
CA PRO A 83 20.55 28.50 33.15
C PRO A 83 21.83 28.92 32.42
N ARG A 84 22.81 29.48 33.14
CA ARG A 84 24.18 29.64 32.62
C ARG A 84 24.96 28.32 32.85
N PRO A 85 25.86 27.93 31.94
CA PRO A 85 26.69 26.73 32.12
C PRO A 85 27.71 26.91 33.25
N ARG A 86 28.16 25.79 33.82
CA ARG A 86 29.37 25.72 34.65
C ARG A 86 30.49 25.05 33.85
N GLN A 87 31.70 25.58 33.99
CA GLN A 87 32.96 24.97 33.52
C GLN A 87 33.94 24.85 34.71
N PRO A 88 35.05 24.09 34.58
CA PRO A 88 35.60 23.33 35.70
C PRO A 88 36.79 23.99 36.44
N ASP A 89 37.07 23.47 37.63
CA ASP A 89 38.32 23.68 38.37
C ASP A 89 39.35 22.57 38.11
N HIS A 90 40.63 22.87 38.36
CA HIS A 90 41.81 22.10 37.93
C HIS A 90 42.57 21.35 39.05
N ALA A 91 43.45 20.44 38.59
CA ALA A 91 44.69 19.93 39.21
C ALA A 91 44.57 18.71 40.17
N ARG A 92 45.36 17.65 40.03
CA ARG A 92 46.85 17.62 39.91
C ARG A 92 47.40 16.45 39.07
N ILE A 93 48.71 16.48 38.80
CA ILE A 93 49.51 15.51 38.03
C ILE A 93 50.71 15.04 38.88
N PRO A 94 51.13 13.75 38.78
CA PRO A 94 52.56 13.38 38.78
C PRO A 94 53.02 12.79 37.42
N ARG A 95 54.34 12.75 37.17
CA ARG A 95 54.95 12.51 35.84
C ARG A 95 55.62 11.14 35.67
N GLY A 96 55.65 10.66 34.42
CA GLY A 96 56.58 9.67 33.84
C GLY A 96 56.15 9.40 32.38
N ALA A 97 56.91 9.68 31.31
CA ALA A 97 58.23 9.18 30.90
C ALA A 97 58.25 7.65 30.69
N GLY A 98 58.41 7.11 29.46
CA GLY A 98 58.38 7.77 28.14
C GLY A 98 58.77 6.85 26.96
N VAL A 99 58.59 7.36 25.74
CA VAL A 99 59.46 7.19 24.54
C VAL A 99 59.66 5.79 23.89
N HIS A 100 59.10 5.66 22.68
CA HIS A 100 59.56 4.89 21.49
C HIS A 100 59.37 3.36 21.26
N GLN A 101 59.20 3.07 19.95
CA GLN A 101 59.56 1.87 19.15
C GLN A 101 58.66 0.60 19.11
N ARG A 102 58.08 0.39 17.91
CA ARG A 102 57.89 -0.90 17.19
C ARG A 102 59.26 -1.39 16.64
N PRO A 103 59.46 -2.64 16.12
CA PRO A 103 58.46 -3.55 15.51
C PRO A 103 58.64 -5.10 15.68
N ALA A 104 57.77 -5.84 14.97
CA ALA A 104 58.05 -7.12 14.25
C ALA A 104 57.96 -8.53 14.93
N ARG A 105 56.89 -9.26 14.53
CA ARG A 105 56.87 -10.62 13.91
C ARG A 105 57.49 -11.88 14.60
N ALA A 106 56.60 -12.86 14.84
CA ALA A 106 56.54 -14.22 14.22
C ALA A 106 56.79 -15.52 15.05
N ALA A 107 56.21 -16.60 14.51
CA ALA A 107 56.43 -18.05 14.71
C ALA A 107 55.64 -18.85 15.79
N HIS A 108 55.32 -20.11 15.42
CA HIS A 108 54.68 -21.21 16.19
C HIS A 108 55.70 -22.39 16.33
N PRO A 109 55.27 -23.64 16.64
CA PRO A 109 54.82 -24.23 17.92
C PRO A 109 55.84 -25.31 18.40
N PRO A 110 55.51 -26.27 19.32
CA PRO A 110 54.81 -27.52 18.96
C PRO A 110 53.91 -28.11 20.09
N ALA A 111 53.48 -29.38 19.99
CA ALA A 111 52.62 -30.07 20.96
C ALA A 111 52.88 -31.59 21.04
N ALA A 112 52.60 -32.26 22.19
CA ALA A 112 52.32 -33.72 22.26
C ALA A 112 51.78 -34.26 23.62
N ARG A 113 50.63 -34.96 23.56
CA ARG A 113 50.26 -36.27 24.15
C ARG A 113 50.58 -36.68 25.62
N GLY A 114 49.58 -37.24 26.33
CA GLY A 114 49.75 -38.15 27.48
C GLY A 114 48.44 -38.56 28.20
N ARG A 115 48.24 -39.86 28.52
CA ARG A 115 47.12 -40.43 29.31
C ARG A 115 47.69 -41.48 30.30
N PRO A 116 47.05 -41.73 31.47
CA PRO A 116 46.17 -42.91 31.60
C PRO A 116 44.95 -42.74 32.57
N GLY A 117 44.16 -43.81 32.74
CA GLY A 117 43.19 -44.05 33.84
C GLY A 117 43.39 -45.50 34.35
N PRO A 118 42.38 -46.26 34.87
CA PRO A 118 40.99 -45.93 35.26
C PRO A 118 40.59 -46.52 36.67
N GLY A 119 39.31 -46.45 37.10
CA GLY A 119 38.83 -47.34 38.20
C GLY A 119 37.45 -47.11 38.87
N ALA A 120 36.52 -48.06 38.66
CA ALA A 120 35.43 -48.53 39.58
C ALA A 120 34.32 -47.58 40.13
N CYS A 121 33.16 -48.06 40.67
CA CYS A 121 32.23 -49.13 40.24
C CYS A 121 30.88 -49.11 41.02
N ARG A 122 29.81 -49.69 40.43
CA ARG A 122 28.48 -50.10 41.02
C ARG A 122 27.41 -49.00 41.27
N ARG A 123 26.09 -49.30 41.40
CA ARG A 123 25.09 -50.16 40.67
C ARG A 123 23.86 -50.42 41.57
N PHE A 124 22.63 -50.17 41.09
CA PHE A 124 21.36 -50.96 41.26
C PHE A 124 20.28 -50.21 40.41
N ARG A 125 19.42 -50.75 39.51
CA ARG A 125 18.65 -52.01 39.31
C ARG A 125 17.36 -52.12 40.15
N LEU A 126 16.18 -52.56 39.66
CA LEU A 126 15.68 -52.91 38.28
C LEU A 126 14.14 -53.16 38.30
N ARG A 127 13.43 -52.91 37.17
CA ARG A 127 12.15 -53.56 36.71
C ARG A 127 10.89 -53.45 37.63
N ALA A 128 9.71 -54.00 37.33
CA ALA A 128 8.77 -53.97 36.15
C ALA A 128 7.49 -54.78 36.57
N ALA A 129 6.37 -55.01 35.83
CA ALA A 129 5.91 -54.74 34.45
C ALA A 129 4.34 -54.79 34.40
N VAL A 130 3.75 -55.08 33.22
CA VAL A 130 2.36 -55.57 32.95
C VAL A 130 1.24 -54.51 32.86
N ALA A 131 0.30 -54.76 31.93
CA ALA A 131 -0.93 -54.00 31.66
C ALA A 131 -2.09 -54.93 31.24
N PRO A 132 -3.35 -54.48 31.30
CA PRO A 132 -4.39 -54.94 30.38
C PRO A 132 -5.19 -53.80 29.71
N ARG A 133 -5.98 -54.16 28.68
CA ARG A 133 -6.89 -53.27 27.93
C ARG A 133 -8.27 -53.19 28.58
N ALA A 134 -8.97 -52.05 28.48
CA ALA A 134 -10.41 -51.97 28.15
C ALA A 134 -10.88 -50.52 27.88
N ALA A 135 -12.02 -50.41 27.16
CA ALA A 135 -12.70 -49.20 26.68
C ALA A 135 -13.16 -48.17 27.74
N GLY A 136 -13.51 -46.94 27.31
CA GLY A 136 -14.29 -46.02 28.16
C GLY A 136 -14.29 -44.53 27.76
N ALA A 137 -15.41 -44.08 27.19
CA ALA A 137 -15.74 -42.72 26.73
C ALA A 137 -15.36 -41.48 27.58
N HIS A 138 -15.12 -40.37 26.84
CA HIS A 138 -15.50 -38.97 27.13
C HIS A 138 -14.77 -38.08 28.17
N ARG A 139 -14.60 -36.80 27.72
CA ARG A 139 -14.45 -35.54 28.49
C ARG A 139 -13.21 -35.37 29.38
N ARG A 140 -12.22 -34.62 28.85
CA ARG A 140 -11.90 -33.24 29.29
C ARG A 140 -10.98 -32.55 28.28
N SER A 141 -11.49 -31.53 27.59
CA SER A 141 -10.69 -30.59 26.79
C SER A 141 -10.93 -29.19 27.33
N ALA A 142 -9.93 -28.63 28.01
CA ALA A 142 -9.82 -27.22 28.41
C ALA A 142 -8.46 -26.99 29.11
N ASP A 143 -7.39 -26.75 28.35
CA ASP A 143 -6.23 -25.93 28.80
C ASP A 143 -5.13 -25.75 27.73
N ARG A 144 -4.99 -26.66 26.76
CA ARG A 144 -4.00 -26.55 25.67
C ARG A 144 -4.40 -25.51 24.60
N ALA A 145 -4.32 -24.23 24.95
CA ALA A 145 -4.65 -23.10 24.07
C ALA A 145 -3.87 -21.80 24.36
N ARG A 146 -2.76 -21.86 25.12
CA ARG A 146 -2.06 -20.64 25.62
C ARG A 146 -0.67 -20.34 25.03
N ASP A 147 0.01 -21.31 24.41
CA ASP A 147 1.44 -21.17 24.06
C ASP A 147 1.77 -21.18 22.55
N HIS A 148 0.81 -21.39 21.66
CA HIS A 148 1.06 -21.59 20.21
C HIS A 148 1.61 -20.38 19.42
N VAL A 149 1.85 -19.22 20.05
CA VAL A 149 2.52 -18.06 19.42
C VAL A 149 3.84 -17.71 20.13
N ARG A 150 4.37 -18.62 20.98
CA ARG A 150 5.62 -18.43 21.74
C ARG A 150 6.79 -19.30 21.27
N GLN A 151 6.59 -20.08 20.21
CA GLN A 151 7.60 -20.97 19.64
C GLN A 151 7.68 -20.83 18.11
N LEU A 152 7.62 -19.59 17.62
CA LEU A 152 8.10 -19.27 16.28
C LEU A 152 9.64 -19.28 16.32
N SER A 153 10.20 -20.35 15.76
CA SER A 153 11.63 -20.49 15.46
C SER A 153 11.73 -21.16 14.10
N PRO A 154 12.09 -20.45 13.02
CA PRO A 154 12.01 -20.98 11.66
C PRO A 154 13.03 -22.11 11.44
N ARG A 155 12.57 -23.36 11.62
CA ARG A 155 13.29 -24.57 11.23
C ARG A 155 12.71 -25.10 9.93
N ARG A 156 13.38 -24.78 8.81
CA ARG A 156 13.04 -25.27 7.46
C ARG A 156 12.78 -26.79 7.46
N ALA A 157 11.53 -27.17 7.23
CA ALA A 157 11.12 -28.55 7.00
C ALA A 157 11.22 -28.90 5.51
N ARG A 158 12.42 -28.87 4.94
CA ARG A 158 12.62 -29.37 3.56
C ARG A 158 12.41 -30.89 3.54
N ALA A 159 11.44 -31.34 2.74
CA ALA A 159 11.40 -32.74 2.30
C ALA A 159 12.69 -33.08 1.55
N GLY A 160 13.19 -34.31 1.72
CA GLY A 160 14.53 -34.68 1.29
C GLY A 160 14.66 -34.94 -0.21
N ALA A 161 15.63 -34.29 -0.85
CA ALA A 161 16.25 -34.71 -2.11
C ALA A 161 17.76 -34.90 -1.88
N ALA A 162 18.38 -35.80 -2.65
CA ALA A 162 19.78 -36.20 -2.48
C ALA A 162 20.77 -35.11 -2.94
N PRO A 163 22.03 -35.12 -2.46
CA PRO A 163 22.98 -34.05 -2.73
C PRO A 163 23.79 -34.27 -4.02
N GLU A 164 23.93 -33.21 -4.83
CA GLU A 164 25.04 -33.08 -5.77
C GLU A 164 25.84 -31.80 -5.49
N ALA A 165 27.13 -31.83 -5.81
CA ALA A 165 28.10 -30.84 -5.35
C ALA A 165 28.33 -29.72 -6.38
N GLY A 166 28.12 -28.47 -5.97
CA GLY A 166 28.20 -27.32 -6.88
C GLY A 166 28.48 -25.99 -6.18
N ALA A 167 29.30 -25.96 -5.13
CA ALA A 167 29.65 -24.73 -4.43
C ALA A 167 30.41 -23.75 -5.35
N ARG A 168 29.70 -22.77 -5.91
CA ARG A 168 30.26 -21.58 -6.57
C ARG A 168 29.84 -20.34 -5.80
N SER A 169 30.68 -19.31 -5.84
CA SER A 169 30.58 -18.13 -4.99
C SER A 169 29.28 -17.36 -5.19
N ALA A 170 28.67 -16.92 -4.09
CA ALA A 170 27.80 -15.74 -4.10
C ALA A 170 28.64 -14.54 -4.53
N GLY A 171 28.52 -14.15 -5.80
CA GLY A 171 29.17 -12.96 -6.34
C GLY A 171 28.46 -11.69 -5.84
N GLN A 172 29.19 -10.58 -5.78
CA GLN A 172 28.63 -9.26 -5.50
C GLN A 172 27.78 -8.79 -6.70
N GLY A 173 26.53 -9.24 -6.78
CA GLY A 173 25.58 -8.89 -7.84
C GLY A 173 24.29 -8.31 -7.27
N GLY A 174 24.10 -7.00 -7.43
CA GLY A 174 22.78 -6.39 -7.24
C GLY A 174 21.84 -6.76 -8.39
N ALA A 175 20.53 -6.63 -8.17
CA ALA A 175 19.55 -6.98 -9.20
C ALA A 175 19.60 -6.02 -10.40
N LEU A 176 20.11 -6.53 -11.52
CA LEU A 176 19.90 -5.95 -12.85
C LEU A 176 18.55 -6.43 -13.37
N VAL A 177 17.47 -5.75 -12.97
CA VAL A 177 16.12 -6.01 -13.52
C VAL A 177 16.12 -5.68 -15.02
N PRO A 178 15.73 -6.63 -15.91
CA PRO A 178 15.56 -6.33 -17.33
C PRO A 178 14.43 -5.31 -17.50
N GLY A 179 14.76 -4.04 -17.76
CA GLY A 179 13.75 -2.98 -17.75
C GLY A 179 14.14 -1.60 -18.26
N CYS A 180 15.43 -1.27 -18.38
CA CYS A 180 15.87 -0.01 -19.01
C CYS A 180 17.26 -0.13 -19.65
N ARG A 181 17.31 -0.08 -20.99
CA ARG A 181 18.54 0.33 -21.70
C ARG A 181 18.47 1.85 -21.87
N PRO A 182 19.38 2.65 -21.29
CA PRO A 182 19.41 4.08 -21.60
C PRO A 182 19.74 4.27 -23.08
N ARG A 183 19.03 5.19 -23.74
CA ARG A 183 19.42 5.69 -25.06
C ARG A 183 19.71 7.18 -24.97
N GLU A 184 20.97 7.51 -25.20
CA GLU A 184 21.35 8.84 -25.64
C GLU A 184 20.88 9.02 -27.09
N ASP A 185 19.80 9.78 -27.28
CA ASP A 185 19.42 10.35 -28.58
C ASP A 185 18.53 11.59 -28.34
N ARG A 186 19.17 12.69 -27.93
CA ARG A 186 18.48 13.99 -27.80
C ARG A 186 18.25 14.60 -29.18
N VAL A 187 17.13 14.23 -29.82
CA VAL A 187 16.63 14.94 -31.00
C VAL A 187 16.25 16.37 -30.58
N VAL A 188 17.08 17.34 -30.97
CA VAL A 188 16.82 18.77 -30.71
C VAL A 188 15.78 19.25 -31.72
N ILE A 189 14.53 19.38 -31.26
CA ILE A 189 13.45 19.98 -32.05
C ILE A 189 13.66 21.50 -32.08
N GLY A 190 14.03 22.01 -33.26
CA GLY A 190 14.05 23.45 -33.56
C GLY A 190 12.64 24.03 -33.74
N PRO A 191 12.49 25.37 -33.73
CA PRO A 191 11.18 26.03 -33.64
C PRO A 191 10.33 25.94 -34.91
N GLU A 192 9.05 26.22 -34.70
CA GLU A 192 7.91 26.07 -35.61
C GLU A 192 8.05 26.82 -36.95
N ARG A 193 7.33 26.34 -37.97
CA ARG A 193 6.89 27.12 -39.14
C ARG A 193 5.46 26.75 -39.52
N ASP A 194 4.67 27.77 -39.85
CA ASP A 194 3.29 27.62 -40.29
C ASP A 194 3.14 26.77 -41.56
N ALA A 195 2.13 25.90 -41.59
CA ALA A 195 1.62 25.27 -42.80
C ALA A 195 0.13 24.93 -42.65
N THR A 196 -0.76 25.89 -42.92
CA THR A 196 -2.21 25.65 -42.96
C THR A 196 -2.60 24.86 -44.20
N VAL A 197 -2.95 23.58 -44.05
CA VAL A 197 -3.65 22.79 -45.08
C VAL A 197 -4.83 22.06 -44.44
N ALA A 198 -6.04 22.40 -44.86
CA ALA A 198 -7.23 21.62 -44.52
C ALA A 198 -7.32 20.41 -45.45
N SER A 199 -7.47 19.22 -44.87
CA SER A 199 -7.79 17.98 -45.60
C SER A 199 -9.04 17.34 -44.99
N ALA A 200 -9.92 16.81 -45.82
CA ALA A 200 -11.18 16.23 -45.37
C ALA A 200 -10.97 14.86 -44.72
N LEU A 201 -11.80 14.54 -43.72
CA LEU A 201 -11.87 13.21 -43.15
C LEU A 201 -12.41 12.22 -44.21
N PRO A 202 -11.76 11.06 -44.43
CA PRO A 202 -12.31 10.02 -45.29
C PRO A 202 -13.57 9.41 -44.67
N ALA A 203 -14.51 9.02 -45.51
CA ALA A 203 -15.72 8.30 -45.09
C ALA A 203 -15.37 6.89 -44.56
N PRO A 204 -16.16 6.33 -43.61
CA PRO A 204 -15.91 4.99 -43.09
C PRO A 204 -16.11 3.92 -44.20
N PRO A 205 -15.29 2.84 -44.21
CA PRO A 205 -15.43 1.76 -45.17
C PRO A 205 -16.73 0.96 -44.93
N ALA A 206 -17.22 0.30 -45.99
CA ALA A 206 -18.41 -0.54 -45.91
C ALA A 206 -18.18 -1.78 -45.03
N ALA A 207 -19.18 -2.15 -44.23
CA ALA A 207 -19.08 -3.17 -43.18
C ALA A 207 -19.06 -4.64 -43.67
N GLY A 208 -18.43 -4.92 -44.81
CA GLY A 208 -18.44 -6.24 -45.46
C GLY A 208 -17.21 -7.12 -45.19
N GLU A 209 -16.00 -6.54 -45.15
CA GLU A 209 -14.75 -7.32 -45.26
C GLU A 209 -13.83 -7.25 -44.00
N ALA A 210 -14.13 -6.38 -43.04
CA ALA A 210 -13.20 -6.07 -41.94
C ALA A 210 -12.99 -7.19 -40.89
N SER A 211 -13.88 -8.19 -40.82
CA SER A 211 -13.89 -9.16 -39.71
C SER A 211 -12.70 -10.14 -39.73
N SER A 212 -12.17 -10.48 -40.90
CA SER A 212 -11.01 -11.38 -41.02
C SER A 212 -9.68 -10.64 -40.76
N SER A 213 -9.55 -9.40 -41.25
CA SER A 213 -8.35 -8.57 -41.01
C SER A 213 -8.21 -8.17 -39.54
N ASP A 214 -9.29 -7.80 -38.87
CA ASP A 214 -9.26 -7.41 -37.45
C ASP A 214 -8.90 -8.60 -36.54
N GLY A 215 -9.36 -9.82 -36.87
CA GLY A 215 -8.97 -11.05 -36.17
C GLY A 215 -7.48 -11.35 -36.31
N LEU A 216 -6.96 -11.36 -37.54
CA LEU A 216 -5.53 -11.59 -37.81
C LEU A 216 -4.62 -10.53 -37.16
N GLN A 217 -5.08 -9.27 -37.06
CA GLN A 217 -4.33 -8.24 -36.33
C GLN A 217 -4.32 -8.51 -34.82
N LEU A 218 -5.44 -8.97 -34.24
CA LEU A 218 -5.55 -9.29 -32.82
C LEU A 218 -4.65 -10.47 -32.43
N ASP A 219 -4.60 -11.53 -33.23
CA ASP A 219 -3.74 -12.69 -33.00
C ASP A 219 -2.25 -12.29 -32.94
N LEU A 220 -1.78 -11.51 -33.92
CA LEU A 220 -0.40 -11.03 -33.96
C LEU A 220 -0.01 -10.17 -32.74
N VAL A 221 -0.95 -9.39 -32.19
CA VAL A 221 -0.73 -8.60 -30.96
C VAL A 221 -0.60 -9.52 -29.74
N VAL A 222 -1.45 -10.54 -29.64
CA VAL A 222 -1.38 -11.55 -28.57
C VAL A 222 -0.07 -12.34 -28.64
N GLU A 223 0.30 -12.87 -29.81
CA GLU A 223 1.55 -13.60 -30.04
C GLU A 223 2.80 -12.77 -29.70
N ARG A 224 2.81 -11.48 -30.05
CA ARG A 224 3.90 -10.56 -29.70
C ARG A 224 4.03 -10.34 -28.19
N ALA A 225 2.91 -10.23 -27.47
CA ALA A 225 2.92 -10.09 -26.01
C ALA A 225 3.34 -11.39 -25.31
N GLN A 226 2.86 -12.55 -25.76
CA GLN A 226 3.35 -13.86 -25.29
C GLN A 226 4.86 -14.00 -25.54
N SER A 227 5.32 -13.63 -26.73
CA SER A 227 6.73 -13.62 -27.11
C SER A 227 7.58 -12.62 -26.31
N TRP A 228 6.97 -11.58 -25.72
CA TRP A 228 7.63 -10.70 -24.74
C TRP A 228 7.82 -11.44 -23.42
N PHE A 229 6.75 -11.96 -22.82
CA PHE A 229 6.83 -12.75 -21.57
C PHE A 229 7.81 -13.94 -21.70
N PHE A 230 7.86 -14.63 -22.84
CA PHE A 230 8.80 -15.73 -23.05
C PHE A 230 10.30 -15.34 -23.04
N ARG A 231 10.63 -14.04 -23.07
CA ARG A 231 12.01 -13.52 -22.96
C ARG A 231 12.32 -12.90 -21.59
N GLU A 232 11.31 -12.36 -20.91
CA GLU A 232 11.46 -11.74 -19.59
C GLU A 232 11.19 -12.70 -18.42
N GLN A 233 10.88 -13.98 -18.69
CA GLN A 233 10.81 -15.03 -17.66
C GLN A 233 12.21 -15.32 -17.12
N PHE A 234 12.38 -15.30 -15.79
CA PHE A 234 13.61 -15.72 -15.12
C PHE A 234 13.81 -17.24 -15.24
N ASP A 235 15.06 -17.71 -15.25
CA ASP A 235 15.39 -19.13 -15.46
C ASP A 235 14.75 -20.06 -14.40
N GLU A 236 14.56 -19.58 -13.17
CA GLU A 236 13.92 -20.34 -12.09
C GLU A 236 12.38 -20.45 -12.24
N GLY A 237 11.78 -19.70 -13.18
CA GLY A 237 10.38 -19.78 -13.61
C GLY A 237 9.53 -18.54 -13.35
N TYR A 238 9.98 -17.61 -12.50
CA TYR A 238 9.18 -16.45 -12.09
C TYR A 238 9.22 -15.26 -13.07
N PHE A 239 8.32 -14.32 -12.83
CA PHE A 239 8.32 -12.97 -13.37
C PHE A 239 8.46 -11.97 -12.22
N TRP A 240 9.14 -10.86 -12.47
CA TRP A 240 9.32 -9.78 -11.50
C TRP A 240 9.71 -8.51 -12.23
N ALA A 241 9.06 -7.39 -11.91
CA ALA A 241 9.40 -6.07 -12.43
C ALA A 241 9.65 -5.06 -11.30
N GLU A 242 10.07 -3.83 -11.67
CA GLU A 242 10.21 -2.74 -10.70
C GLU A 242 8.85 -2.39 -10.05
N LEU A 243 8.84 -2.32 -8.72
CA LEU A 243 7.71 -1.86 -7.93
C LEU A 243 7.97 -0.42 -7.47
N GLU A 244 7.73 0.52 -8.37
CA GLU A 244 8.06 1.93 -8.18
C GLU A 244 7.02 2.62 -7.27
N SER A 245 7.50 3.52 -6.40
CA SER A 245 6.65 4.31 -5.50
C SER A 245 7.07 5.78 -5.50
N ASN A 246 7.80 6.25 -4.49
CA ASN A 246 8.32 7.61 -4.44
C ASN A 246 9.61 7.72 -3.61
N ALA A 247 10.29 8.86 -3.76
CA ALA A 247 11.63 9.13 -3.24
C ALA A 247 11.80 9.09 -1.71
N THR A 248 10.73 8.90 -0.91
CA THR A 248 10.93 8.65 0.54
C THR A 248 11.68 7.35 0.78
N MET A 249 11.49 6.31 -0.05
CA MET A 249 12.21 5.03 0.13
C MET A 249 13.73 5.21 0.05
N ASP A 250 14.17 5.98 -0.93
CA ASP A 250 15.57 6.35 -1.16
C ASP A 250 16.10 7.29 -0.06
N ALA A 251 15.33 8.32 0.31
CA ALA A 251 15.72 9.26 1.36
C ALA A 251 15.85 8.58 2.73
N GLU A 252 14.85 7.78 3.12
CA GLU A 252 14.80 7.04 4.39
C GLU A 252 15.90 5.97 4.49
N TYR A 253 16.39 5.40 3.38
CA TYR A 253 17.58 4.54 3.39
C TYR A 253 18.87 5.31 3.75
N LEU A 254 19.05 6.54 3.22
CA LEU A 254 20.17 7.40 3.61
C LEU A 254 20.06 7.80 5.10
N LEU A 255 18.84 8.07 5.58
CA LEU A 255 18.59 8.33 7.00
C LEU A 255 18.87 7.09 7.87
N LEU A 256 18.42 5.90 7.49
CA LEU A 256 18.69 4.65 8.19
C LEU A 256 20.19 4.39 8.33
N THR A 257 20.92 4.41 7.21
CA THR A 257 22.35 4.10 7.21
C THR A 257 23.18 5.16 7.93
N GLN A 258 22.77 6.43 7.90
CA GLN A 258 23.32 7.48 8.75
C GLN A 258 23.03 7.24 10.25
N PHE A 259 21.83 6.75 10.60
CA PHE A 259 21.44 6.50 11.99
C PHE A 259 22.21 5.31 12.61
N LEU A 260 22.39 4.26 11.82
CA LEU A 260 23.14 3.05 12.21
C LEU A 260 24.67 3.24 12.18
N GLY A 261 25.17 4.24 11.45
CA GLY A 261 26.60 4.34 11.12
C GLY A 261 27.06 3.36 10.04
N ALA A 262 26.12 2.83 9.25
CA ALA A 262 26.30 1.80 8.21
C ALA A 262 26.34 2.41 6.79
N ARG A 263 26.92 3.60 6.64
CA ARG A 263 27.00 4.34 5.35
C ARG A 263 28.01 3.69 4.39
N ASP A 264 27.55 3.42 3.17
CA ASP A 264 28.38 3.07 2.03
C ASP A 264 28.40 4.23 1.01
N ASP A 265 29.58 4.81 0.75
CA ASP A 265 29.73 5.99 -0.12
C ASP A 265 29.48 5.71 -1.61
N GLN A 266 29.44 4.45 -2.07
CA GLN A 266 29.06 4.11 -3.44
C GLN A 266 27.55 3.99 -3.58
N ILE A 267 26.88 3.28 -2.67
CA ILE A 267 25.42 3.20 -2.65
C ILE A 267 24.83 4.60 -2.41
N TRP A 268 25.36 5.36 -1.45
CA TRP A 268 24.91 6.73 -1.16
C TRP A 268 24.95 7.66 -2.37
N ARG A 269 25.99 7.58 -3.22
CA ARG A 269 26.07 8.39 -4.45
C ARG A 269 24.97 8.02 -5.45
N GLY A 270 24.70 6.73 -5.63
CA GLY A 270 23.67 6.25 -6.54
C GLY A 270 22.25 6.58 -6.07
N VAL A 271 21.97 6.40 -4.77
CA VAL A 271 20.68 6.71 -4.14
C VAL A 271 20.43 8.22 -4.10
N ALA A 272 21.42 9.02 -3.68
CA ALA A 272 21.31 10.47 -3.72
C ALA A 272 21.11 11.01 -5.16
N GLN A 273 21.64 10.33 -6.18
CA GLN A 273 21.35 10.70 -7.56
C GLN A 273 19.93 10.34 -7.99
N ASP A 274 19.39 9.19 -7.60
CA ASP A 274 18.00 8.87 -7.95
C ASP A 274 16.99 9.78 -7.22
N ILE A 275 17.28 10.19 -5.98
CA ILE A 275 16.53 11.26 -5.30
C ILE A 275 16.51 12.55 -6.15
N ARG A 276 17.65 12.97 -6.73
CA ARG A 276 17.67 14.14 -7.64
C ARG A 276 16.88 13.90 -8.94
N ASN A 277 16.85 12.67 -9.45
CA ASN A 277 16.11 12.32 -10.67
C ASN A 277 14.58 12.48 -10.49
N TYR A 278 14.04 12.21 -9.30
CA TYR A 278 12.61 12.42 -8.99
C TYR A 278 12.21 13.90 -8.82
N GLN A 279 13.15 14.85 -8.77
CA GLN A 279 12.85 16.23 -8.38
C GLN A 279 12.15 17.01 -9.50
N ARG A 280 11.02 17.63 -9.16
CA ARG A 280 10.17 18.39 -10.07
C ARG A 280 10.73 19.78 -10.40
N GLU A 281 10.20 20.40 -11.45
CA GLU A 281 10.61 21.74 -11.87
C GLU A 281 10.41 22.83 -10.81
N ASP A 282 9.43 22.71 -9.91
CA ASP A 282 9.23 23.62 -8.77
C ASP A 282 10.16 23.30 -7.58
N GLY A 283 11.02 22.30 -7.70
CA GLY A 283 11.95 21.81 -6.68
C GLY A 283 11.34 20.85 -5.66
N SER A 284 10.07 20.47 -5.81
CA SER A 284 9.42 19.50 -4.94
C SER A 284 9.62 18.04 -5.38
N TRP A 285 9.21 17.13 -4.51
CA TRP A 285 9.01 15.72 -4.82
C TRP A 285 7.53 15.37 -4.65
N ALA A 286 7.05 14.35 -5.36
CA ALA A 286 5.65 13.96 -5.39
C ALA A 286 5.43 12.48 -5.10
N LEU A 287 4.18 12.11 -4.78
CA LEU A 287 3.80 10.76 -4.34
C LEU A 287 3.56 9.76 -5.48
N TYR A 288 3.39 10.26 -6.71
CA TYR A 288 3.22 9.49 -7.95
C TYR A 288 3.56 10.35 -9.18
N HIS A 289 3.70 9.73 -10.36
CA HIS A 289 3.91 10.45 -11.63
C HIS A 289 2.86 11.57 -11.84
N GLY A 290 3.29 12.74 -12.31
CA GLY A 290 2.42 13.88 -12.62
C GLY A 290 1.85 14.65 -11.40
N ALA A 291 1.73 14.03 -10.22
CA ALA A 291 1.11 14.59 -9.02
C ALA A 291 1.69 15.95 -8.58
N PRO A 292 0.91 16.81 -7.88
CA PRO A 292 1.48 17.98 -7.22
C PRO A 292 2.53 17.56 -6.18
N GLY A 293 3.49 18.45 -5.91
CA GLY A 293 4.50 18.20 -4.89
C GLY A 293 3.90 18.03 -3.49
N ASP A 294 4.45 17.08 -2.75
CA ASP A 294 4.15 16.85 -1.33
C ASP A 294 5.16 17.55 -0.41
N LEU A 295 4.70 18.00 0.75
CA LEU A 295 5.53 18.64 1.79
C LEU A 295 6.45 17.63 2.48
N SER A 296 5.91 16.49 2.89
CA SER A 296 6.59 15.51 3.73
C SER A 296 7.72 14.80 2.96
N THR A 297 7.44 14.32 1.74
CA THR A 297 8.46 13.79 0.82
C THR A 297 9.53 14.83 0.48
N THR A 298 9.15 16.09 0.24
CA THR A 298 10.12 17.16 -0.06
C THR A 298 11.05 17.45 1.12
N ILE A 299 10.55 17.41 2.37
CA ILE A 299 11.39 17.60 3.56
C ILE A 299 12.39 16.44 3.72
N GLU A 300 11.95 15.19 3.55
CA GLU A 300 12.81 14.00 3.67
C GLU A 300 13.90 13.98 2.59
N CYS A 301 13.54 14.21 1.33
CA CYS A 301 14.49 14.29 0.21
C CYS A 301 15.50 15.45 0.39
N TYR A 302 15.03 16.62 0.82
CA TYR A 302 15.89 17.77 1.11
C TYR A 302 16.90 17.47 2.22
N PHE A 303 16.47 16.81 3.29
CA PHE A 303 17.35 16.44 4.40
C PHE A 303 18.37 15.37 3.99
N ALA A 304 17.93 14.32 3.28
CA ALA A 304 18.79 13.27 2.77
C ALA A 304 19.86 13.80 1.80
N LEU A 305 19.50 14.74 0.90
CA LEU A 305 20.45 15.40 0.02
C LEU A 305 21.45 16.30 0.78
N LYS A 306 21.04 17.04 1.83
CA LYS A 306 21.98 17.80 2.67
C LYS A 306 22.96 16.89 3.43
N LEU A 307 22.54 15.68 3.81
CA LEU A 307 23.44 14.64 4.37
C LEU A 307 24.37 14.02 3.32
N ALA A 308 23.92 13.89 2.07
CA ALA A 308 24.74 13.46 0.94
C ALA A 308 25.77 14.52 0.49
N GLY A 309 25.57 15.79 0.86
CA GLY A 309 26.51 16.90 0.65
C GLY A 309 25.98 18.07 -0.19
N ASP A 310 24.72 18.03 -0.63
CA ASP A 310 24.11 19.09 -1.43
C ASP A 310 23.96 20.38 -0.62
N GLY A 311 24.76 21.40 -0.98
CA GLY A 311 24.72 22.70 -0.32
C GLY A 311 23.35 23.37 -0.42
N ALA A 312 22.86 23.93 0.70
CA ALA A 312 21.51 24.48 0.82
C ALA A 312 21.19 25.62 -0.18
N ASP A 313 22.21 26.29 -0.71
CA ASP A 313 22.09 27.35 -1.73
C ASP A 313 22.30 26.89 -3.17
N ALA A 314 22.48 25.59 -3.43
CA ALA A 314 22.41 25.04 -4.78
C ALA A 314 21.01 25.24 -5.39
N ARG A 315 20.92 25.47 -6.71
CA ARG A 315 19.68 25.93 -7.38
C ARG A 315 18.46 25.04 -7.08
N HIS A 316 18.66 23.73 -7.01
CA HIS A 316 17.61 22.75 -6.74
C HIS A 316 17.21 22.71 -5.25
N MET A 317 18.19 22.81 -4.35
CA MET A 317 17.97 22.92 -2.90
C MET A 317 17.22 24.20 -2.51
N ARG A 318 17.53 25.35 -3.14
CA ARG A 318 16.80 26.60 -2.87
C ARG A 318 15.31 26.49 -3.21
N LYS A 319 14.98 25.92 -4.37
CA LYS A 319 13.58 25.66 -4.77
C LYS A 319 12.85 24.74 -3.79
N ALA A 320 13.46 23.62 -3.40
CA ALA A 320 12.90 22.69 -2.42
C ALA A 320 12.59 23.39 -1.07
N ARG A 321 13.52 24.23 -0.59
CA ARG A 321 13.36 25.05 0.61
C ARG A 321 12.25 26.09 0.46
N GLU A 322 12.19 26.81 -0.65
CA GLU A 322 11.15 27.79 -0.95
C GLU A 322 9.76 27.13 -0.96
N PHE A 323 9.64 25.99 -1.64
CA PHE A 323 8.42 25.16 -1.70
C PHE A 323 7.97 24.68 -0.31
N ALA A 324 8.88 24.09 0.47
CA ALA A 324 8.56 23.53 1.79
C ALA A 324 8.15 24.64 2.78
N ARG A 325 8.86 25.78 2.80
CA ARG A 325 8.52 26.94 3.64
C ARG A 325 7.17 27.55 3.26
N ALA A 326 6.86 27.63 1.95
CA ALA A 326 5.56 28.12 1.48
C ALA A 326 4.37 27.24 1.92
N ARG A 327 4.61 25.96 2.23
CA ARG A 327 3.63 25.01 2.78
C ARG A 327 3.67 24.88 4.32
N GLY A 328 4.45 25.73 5.02
CA GLY A 328 4.51 25.77 6.48
C GLY A 328 5.70 25.04 7.12
N GLY A 329 6.57 24.40 6.31
CA GLY A 329 7.78 23.73 6.78
C GLY A 329 7.50 22.53 7.69
N ILE A 330 8.48 22.20 8.54
CA ILE A 330 8.48 20.98 9.38
C ILE A 330 7.24 20.86 10.29
N ALA A 331 6.71 21.99 10.77
CA ALA A 331 5.52 22.03 11.63
C ALA A 331 4.22 21.55 10.95
N CYS A 332 4.21 21.40 9.62
CA CYS A 332 3.06 20.96 8.84
C CYS A 332 3.20 19.55 8.24
N ALA A 333 4.30 18.84 8.47
CA ALA A 333 4.54 17.50 7.93
C ALA A 333 3.85 16.36 8.72
N ARG A 334 3.68 15.20 8.07
CA ARG A 334 3.17 13.94 8.67
C ARG A 334 4.00 13.49 9.88
N THR A 335 3.43 12.64 10.74
CA THR A 335 4.09 12.19 11.98
C THR A 335 5.34 11.35 11.71
N PHE A 336 5.37 10.52 10.66
CA PHE A 336 6.58 9.77 10.28
C PHE A 336 7.78 10.66 9.93
N THR A 337 7.57 11.72 9.13
CA THR A 337 8.63 12.71 8.83
C THR A 337 9.16 13.35 10.10
N ARG A 338 8.26 13.73 11.04
CA ARG A 338 8.67 14.33 12.32
C ARG A 338 9.37 13.34 13.24
N ILE A 339 9.10 12.03 13.16
CA ILE A 339 9.87 10.96 13.83
C ILE A 339 11.28 10.87 13.24
N TRP A 340 11.43 10.81 11.91
CA TRP A 340 12.74 10.84 11.25
C TRP A 340 13.57 12.04 11.65
N LEU A 341 12.96 13.23 11.68
CA LEU A 341 13.64 14.44 12.13
C LEU A 341 14.00 14.40 13.62
N ALA A 342 13.21 13.76 14.47
CA ALA A 342 13.52 13.59 15.89
C ALA A 342 14.70 12.62 16.14
N LEU A 343 14.84 11.56 15.34
CA LEU A 343 16.00 10.65 15.34
C LEU A 343 17.33 11.40 15.05
N PHE A 344 17.27 12.58 14.44
CA PHE A 344 18.41 13.46 14.14
C PHE A 344 18.39 14.81 14.88
N GLY A 345 17.52 14.96 15.90
CA GLY A 345 17.41 16.19 16.69
C GLY A 345 16.95 17.42 15.92
N GLN A 346 16.43 17.25 14.70
CA GLN A 346 15.84 18.30 13.86
C GLN A 346 14.36 18.56 14.21
N TYR A 347 13.78 17.74 15.09
CA TYR A 347 12.44 17.93 15.66
C TYR A 347 12.42 17.44 17.12
N PRO A 348 11.70 18.07 18.07
CA PRO A 348 11.64 17.62 19.45
C PRO A 348 10.73 16.38 19.64
N TRP A 349 11.27 15.33 20.27
CA TRP A 349 10.50 14.13 20.66
C TRP A 349 9.25 14.45 21.51
N ASP A 350 9.28 15.52 22.30
CA ASP A 350 8.19 15.97 23.18
C ASP A 350 7.02 16.67 22.44
N GLU A 351 7.06 16.77 21.11
CA GLU A 351 5.94 17.22 20.26
C GLU A 351 5.35 16.10 19.37
N LEU A 352 5.86 14.87 19.48
CA LEU A 352 5.31 13.71 18.78
C LEU A 352 4.15 13.08 19.56
N PRO A 353 3.15 12.45 18.90
CA PRO A 353 2.10 11.71 19.59
C PRO A 353 2.66 10.62 20.51
N ALA A 354 2.26 10.59 21.79
CA ALA A 354 2.77 9.58 22.71
C ALA A 354 2.18 8.18 22.43
N MET A 355 3.06 7.17 22.30
CA MET A 355 2.68 5.75 22.18
C MET A 355 3.46 4.92 23.21
N PRO A 356 2.82 4.43 24.30
CA PRO A 356 3.52 3.74 25.38
C PRO A 356 3.89 2.29 24.98
N PRO A 357 5.12 1.81 25.24
CA PRO A 357 5.50 0.43 24.92
C PRO A 357 4.64 -0.61 25.64
N GLU A 358 4.01 -0.25 26.76
CA GLU A 358 3.06 -1.08 27.51
C GLU A 358 1.86 -1.59 26.67
N LEU A 359 1.60 -1.03 25.48
CA LEU A 359 0.66 -1.61 24.49
C LEU A 359 0.97 -3.07 24.14
N MET A 360 2.24 -3.48 24.15
CA MET A 360 2.67 -4.87 23.93
C MET A 360 2.10 -5.87 24.95
N LEU A 361 1.73 -5.39 26.14
CA LEU A 361 1.23 -6.22 27.25
C LEU A 361 -0.31 -6.31 27.28
N LEU A 362 -1.01 -5.62 26.36
CA LEU A 362 -2.47 -5.72 26.25
C LEU A 362 -2.89 -7.13 25.77
N PRO A 363 -3.98 -7.72 26.31
CA PRO A 363 -4.52 -8.97 25.79
C PRO A 363 -4.92 -8.86 24.31
N LYS A 364 -4.68 -9.90 23.49
CA LYS A 364 -4.92 -9.88 22.03
C LYS A 364 -6.34 -9.43 21.59
N LYS A 365 -7.34 -9.55 22.46
CA LYS A 365 -8.73 -9.12 22.17
C LYS A 365 -9.01 -7.64 22.49
N ALA A 366 -8.17 -6.97 23.27
CA ALA A 366 -8.36 -5.61 23.75
C ALA A 366 -8.34 -4.56 22.62
N PRO A 367 -8.97 -3.39 22.80
CA PRO A 367 -8.75 -2.24 21.93
C PRO A 367 -7.28 -1.81 21.95
N LEU A 368 -6.76 -1.34 20.80
CA LEU A 368 -5.38 -0.85 20.62
C LEU A 368 -4.24 -1.84 20.97
N ASN A 369 -4.53 -3.12 21.19
CA ASN A 369 -3.51 -4.16 21.12
C ASN A 369 -2.96 -4.26 19.67
N ILE A 370 -1.71 -4.69 19.50
CA ILE A 370 -1.01 -4.73 18.19
C ILE A 370 -1.74 -5.57 17.11
N TYR A 371 -2.51 -6.59 17.49
CA TYR A 371 -3.35 -7.39 16.58
C TYR A 371 -4.71 -6.74 16.27
N ARG A 372 -4.86 -5.43 16.53
CA ARG A 372 -5.95 -4.54 16.10
C ARG A 372 -5.50 -3.45 15.13
N PHE A 373 -4.26 -3.53 14.68
CA PHE A 373 -3.73 -2.83 13.51
C PHE A 373 -3.52 -3.86 12.39
N SER A 374 -3.46 -3.44 11.13
CA SER A 374 -3.06 -4.29 9.99
C SER A 374 -1.64 -4.86 10.16
N SER A 375 -1.28 -5.87 9.35
CA SER A 375 0.08 -6.43 9.28
C SER A 375 1.15 -5.34 9.12
N TRP A 376 1.03 -4.50 8.09
CA TRP A 376 1.96 -3.42 7.76
C TRP A 376 2.09 -2.37 8.88
N ALA A 377 0.97 -2.00 9.52
CA ALA A 377 0.97 -1.05 10.62
C ALA A 377 1.52 -1.67 11.92
N ARG A 378 1.19 -2.93 12.21
CA ARG A 378 1.69 -3.70 13.37
C ARG A 378 3.21 -3.79 13.35
N GLY A 379 3.78 -4.25 12.24
CA GLY A 379 5.24 -4.32 12.07
C GLY A 379 5.92 -2.96 12.18
N THR A 380 5.25 -1.87 11.81
CA THR A 380 5.77 -0.49 11.91
C THR A 380 5.69 0.05 13.34
N ILE A 381 4.59 -0.22 14.05
CA ILE A 381 4.34 0.30 15.41
C ILE A 381 5.27 -0.35 16.43
N VAL A 382 5.45 -1.68 16.43
CA VAL A 382 6.23 -2.38 17.46
C VAL A 382 7.67 -1.85 17.63
N PRO A 383 8.49 -1.65 16.57
CA PRO A 383 9.80 -1.02 16.70
C PRO A 383 9.72 0.48 17.02
N LEU A 384 8.69 1.19 16.58
CA LEU A 384 8.48 2.59 16.97
C LEU A 384 8.18 2.74 18.47
N LEU A 385 7.49 1.78 19.11
CA LEU A 385 7.34 1.78 20.58
C LEU A 385 8.68 1.72 21.32
N VAL A 386 9.69 1.06 20.75
CA VAL A 386 11.06 1.03 21.29
C VAL A 386 11.76 2.37 21.06
N LEU A 387 11.67 2.92 19.85
CA LEU A 387 12.34 4.17 19.47
C LEU A 387 11.75 5.40 20.18
N MET A 388 10.43 5.44 20.40
CA MET A 388 9.73 6.56 21.05
C MET A 388 9.90 6.58 22.58
N ASP A 389 10.29 5.45 23.18
CA ASP A 389 10.73 5.38 24.58
C ASP A 389 12.22 5.71 24.73
N ALA A 390 13.08 5.08 23.91
CA ALA A 390 14.53 5.30 23.93
C ALA A 390 14.94 6.72 23.47
N ARG A 391 14.11 7.36 22.63
CA ARG A 391 14.26 8.72 22.08
C ARG A 391 15.69 9.03 21.59
N PRO A 392 16.32 8.14 20.79
CA PRO A 392 17.71 8.33 20.38
C PRO A 392 17.85 9.55 19.46
N VAL A 393 18.99 10.23 19.58
CA VAL A 393 19.34 11.38 18.74
C VAL A 393 20.74 11.16 18.17
N ARG A 394 20.86 11.21 16.84
CA ARG A 394 22.12 11.20 16.12
C ARG A 394 22.48 12.62 15.69
N SER A 395 23.73 13.00 15.87
CA SER A 395 24.24 14.30 15.44
C SER A 395 24.35 14.36 13.91
N VAL A 396 24.02 15.52 13.36
CA VAL A 396 24.20 15.85 11.93
C VAL A 396 25.27 16.93 11.76
N PRO A 397 25.97 16.96 10.61
CA PRO A 397 26.83 18.09 10.25
C PRO A 397 26.06 19.42 10.28
N GLU A 398 26.74 20.53 10.57
CA GLU A 398 26.10 21.85 10.63
C GLU A 398 25.47 22.26 9.29
N ALA A 399 26.12 21.92 8.17
CA ALA A 399 25.58 22.11 6.82
C ALA A 399 24.29 21.30 6.54
N ALA A 400 24.02 20.25 7.33
CA ALA A 400 22.88 19.36 7.18
C ALA A 400 21.70 19.67 8.12
N ARG A 401 21.80 20.69 8.99
CA ARG A 401 20.67 21.12 9.83
C ARG A 401 19.52 21.70 9.01
N LEU A 402 18.30 21.60 9.53
CA LEU A 402 17.07 22.07 8.89
C LEU A 402 16.50 23.36 9.50
N ASP A 403 17.35 24.15 10.16
CA ASP A 403 16.98 25.48 10.70
C ASP A 403 16.33 26.38 9.63
N ASP A 404 16.70 26.20 8.36
CA ASP A 404 16.15 26.95 7.23
C ASP A 404 14.77 26.47 6.75
N LEU A 405 14.28 25.32 7.23
CA LEU A 405 12.89 24.86 7.06
C LEU A 405 11.97 25.21 8.25
N MET A 406 12.52 25.80 9.32
CA MET A 406 11.73 26.23 10.47
C MET A 406 10.97 27.52 10.13
N VAL A 407 9.64 27.42 10.17
CA VAL A 407 8.71 28.55 9.93
C VAL A 407 8.02 28.88 11.27
N PRO A 408 7.85 30.16 11.63
CA PRO A 408 7.09 30.55 12.82
C PRO A 408 5.70 29.89 12.81
N ALA A 409 5.43 29.07 13.83
CA ALA A 409 4.38 28.05 13.74
C ALA A 409 3.01 28.60 13.36
N ALA A 410 2.38 27.97 12.36
CA ALA A 410 0.94 28.07 12.17
C ALA A 410 0.22 27.68 13.47
N GLN A 411 -0.89 28.34 13.79
CA GLN A 411 -1.57 28.14 15.08
C GLN A 411 -1.91 26.65 15.30
N PRO A 412 -1.59 26.06 16.47
CA PRO A 412 -1.76 24.64 16.69
C PRO A 412 -3.19 24.21 16.41
N ALA A 413 -3.34 23.20 15.54
CA ALA A 413 -4.62 22.80 14.97
C ALA A 413 -5.67 22.52 16.06
N ARG A 414 -6.74 23.33 16.08
CA ARG A 414 -7.82 23.18 17.06
C ARG A 414 -8.53 21.84 16.86
N ALA A 415 -8.77 21.13 17.96
CA ALA A 415 -9.53 19.89 17.99
C ALA A 415 -10.92 20.10 17.34
N ARG A 416 -11.20 19.38 16.26
CA ARG A 416 -12.40 19.55 15.42
C ARG A 416 -13.66 19.11 16.15
N ASP A 417 -13.59 17.99 16.86
CA ASP A 417 -14.72 17.35 17.52
C ASP A 417 -14.39 16.85 18.94
N PHE A 418 -15.30 16.07 19.53
CA PHE A 418 -15.09 15.46 20.85
C PHE A 418 -14.00 14.38 20.82
N VAL A 419 -13.85 13.64 19.72
CA VAL A 419 -12.87 12.55 19.59
C VAL A 419 -11.45 13.11 19.52
N ASP A 420 -11.21 14.14 18.71
CA ASP A 420 -9.94 14.88 18.70
C ASP A 420 -9.60 15.40 20.11
N ARG A 421 -10.59 15.93 20.85
CA ARG A 421 -10.38 16.41 22.24
C ARG A 421 -10.06 15.28 23.21
N ALA A 422 -10.68 14.11 23.06
CA ALA A 422 -10.41 12.94 23.89
C ALA A 422 -8.99 12.40 23.65
N PHE A 423 -8.58 12.26 22.39
CA PHE A 423 -7.22 11.84 22.05
C PHE A 423 -6.17 12.87 22.47
N LEU A 424 -6.41 14.17 22.26
CA LEU A 424 -5.53 15.23 22.77
C LEU A 424 -5.53 15.37 24.30
N ALA A 425 -6.42 14.68 25.03
CA ALA A 425 -6.37 14.58 26.48
C ALA A 425 -5.64 13.30 26.94
N LEU A 426 -5.86 12.18 26.25
CA LEU A 426 -5.13 10.94 26.43
C LEU A 426 -3.63 11.12 26.15
N ASP A 427 -3.28 11.73 25.02
CA ASP A 427 -1.91 12.06 24.64
C ASP A 427 -1.18 12.91 25.71
N ARG A 428 -1.86 13.93 26.27
CA ARG A 428 -1.33 14.71 27.39
C ARG A 428 -1.21 13.93 28.70
N ALA A 429 -2.06 12.93 28.92
CA ALA A 429 -1.95 12.03 30.07
C ALA A 429 -0.80 11.02 29.90
N LEU A 430 -0.54 10.56 28.68
CA LEU A 430 0.60 9.71 28.32
C LEU A 430 1.92 10.48 28.46
N HIS A 431 2.02 11.71 27.94
CA HIS A 431 3.16 12.60 28.18
C HIS A 431 3.40 12.91 29.66
N LEU A 432 2.35 12.91 30.49
CA LEU A 432 2.50 13.05 31.95
C LEU A 432 2.97 11.74 32.61
N TYR A 433 2.53 10.59 32.10
CA TYR A 433 2.97 9.25 32.52
C TYR A 433 4.46 9.02 32.19
N ASP A 434 4.90 9.34 30.97
CA ASP A 434 6.30 9.22 30.55
C ASP A 434 7.25 10.08 31.40
N ARG A 435 6.76 11.19 31.97
CA ARG A 435 7.51 12.08 32.88
C ARG A 435 7.54 11.61 34.34
N LEU A 436 6.90 10.49 34.68
CA LEU A 436 7.06 9.87 36.00
C LEU A 436 8.41 9.16 36.12
N PRO A 437 9.03 9.08 37.31
CA PRO A 437 10.35 8.46 37.47
C PRO A 437 10.33 6.91 37.51
N VAL A 438 9.15 6.27 37.45
CA VAL A 438 8.99 4.81 37.58
C VAL A 438 7.86 4.29 36.70
N HIS A 439 8.16 3.35 35.81
CA HIS A 439 7.21 2.68 34.92
C HIS A 439 7.29 1.15 35.12
N PRO A 440 6.54 0.55 36.07
CA PRO A 440 6.78 -0.83 36.52
C PRO A 440 6.63 -1.95 35.49
N LEU A 441 6.06 -1.65 34.31
CA LEU A 441 5.86 -2.61 33.22
C LEU A 441 6.73 -2.34 31.98
N ARG A 442 7.42 -1.18 31.93
CA ARG A 442 8.08 -0.66 30.72
C ARG A 442 9.18 -1.56 30.20
N ALA A 443 10.13 -1.94 31.06
CA ALA A 443 11.21 -2.85 30.71
C ALA A 443 10.66 -4.16 30.09
N ARG A 444 9.73 -4.82 30.77
CA ARG A 444 9.06 -6.03 30.27
C ARG A 444 8.35 -5.81 28.93
N ALA A 445 7.77 -4.64 28.70
CA ALA A 445 7.07 -4.31 27.47
C ALA A 445 8.05 -4.10 26.30
N LEU A 446 9.19 -3.44 26.55
CA LEU A 446 10.30 -3.31 25.60
C LEU A 446 10.92 -4.68 25.30
N ASP A 447 11.11 -5.54 26.30
CA ASP A 447 11.60 -6.91 26.12
C ASP A 447 10.60 -7.78 25.33
N GLU A 448 9.30 -7.45 25.35
CA GLU A 448 8.28 -8.09 24.51
C GLU A 448 8.29 -7.53 23.08
N ALA A 449 8.52 -6.22 22.90
CA ALA A 449 8.71 -5.61 21.59
C ALA A 449 9.96 -6.16 20.88
N GLU A 450 11.10 -6.23 21.58
CA GLU A 450 12.34 -6.78 21.03
C GLU A 450 12.21 -8.27 20.67
N ARG A 451 11.58 -9.08 21.54
CA ARG A 451 11.29 -10.49 21.22
C ARG A 451 10.29 -10.65 20.08
N TRP A 452 9.33 -9.73 19.91
CA TRP A 452 8.43 -9.72 18.77
C TRP A 452 9.22 -9.41 17.49
N ILE A 453 10.02 -8.33 17.47
CA ILE A 453 10.86 -7.95 16.33
C ILE A 453 11.77 -9.11 15.91
N LEU A 454 12.55 -9.69 16.84
CA LEU A 454 13.45 -10.81 16.54
C LEU A 454 12.74 -12.08 16.06
N ALA A 455 11.45 -12.26 16.38
CA ALA A 455 10.64 -13.41 15.93
C ALA A 455 9.92 -13.19 14.60
N HIS A 456 9.84 -11.95 14.10
CA HIS A 456 9.13 -11.59 12.85
C HIS A 456 10.09 -11.09 11.75
N GLN A 457 11.38 -11.40 11.85
CA GLN A 457 12.33 -11.15 10.77
C GLN A 457 12.25 -12.28 9.73
N GLU A 458 11.87 -11.92 8.51
CA GLU A 458 11.66 -12.83 7.39
C GLU A 458 12.96 -13.36 6.81
N ALA A 459 12.88 -14.36 5.92
CA ALA A 459 14.06 -15.11 5.50
C ALA A 459 15.06 -14.29 4.67
N ASP A 460 14.62 -13.28 3.91
CA ASP A 460 15.48 -12.30 3.21
C ASP A 460 16.16 -11.30 4.18
N GLY A 461 15.63 -11.15 5.39
CA GLY A 461 16.10 -10.21 6.41
C GLY A 461 15.17 -9.03 6.64
N SER A 462 14.07 -8.92 5.89
CA SER A 462 13.02 -7.93 6.05
C SER A 462 12.10 -8.23 7.24
N TRP A 463 11.08 -7.38 7.42
CA TRP A 463 9.99 -7.58 8.36
C TRP A 463 8.67 -7.39 7.63
N GLY A 464 7.97 -8.48 7.30
CA GLY A 464 6.69 -8.39 6.60
C GLY A 464 6.78 -7.88 5.16
N GLY A 465 7.93 -8.05 4.48
CA GLY A 465 8.06 -7.79 3.04
C GLY A 465 8.00 -6.34 2.57
N ILE A 466 7.99 -5.36 3.50
CA ILE A 466 7.86 -3.92 3.19
C ILE A 466 8.89 -3.05 3.94
N GLN A 467 9.26 -1.91 3.35
CA GLN A 467 10.33 -1.02 3.86
C GLN A 467 10.08 -0.45 5.28
N PRO A 468 8.90 0.10 5.65
CA PRO A 468 8.74 0.80 6.93
C PRO A 468 9.02 -0.03 8.20
N PRO A 469 8.41 -1.23 8.41
CA PRO A 469 8.75 -2.07 9.56
C PRO A 469 10.22 -2.49 9.57
N TRP A 470 10.86 -2.62 8.40
CA TRP A 470 12.27 -3.02 8.28
C TRP A 470 13.21 -1.92 8.76
N VAL A 471 13.07 -0.68 8.25
CA VAL A 471 13.93 0.45 8.64
C VAL A 471 13.78 0.74 10.14
N TYR A 472 12.56 0.72 10.68
CA TYR A 472 12.34 0.93 12.11
C TYR A 472 12.85 -0.25 12.96
N SER A 473 12.70 -1.50 12.52
CA SER A 473 13.21 -2.66 13.27
C SER A 473 14.73 -2.66 13.40
N LEU A 474 15.47 -2.33 12.33
CA LEU A 474 16.92 -2.18 12.39
C LEU A 474 17.34 -1.08 13.37
N MET A 475 16.69 0.09 13.33
CA MET A 475 16.97 1.18 14.27
C MET A 475 16.59 0.83 15.71
N ALA A 476 15.49 0.10 15.93
CA ALA A 476 15.03 -0.33 17.25
C ALA A 476 15.97 -1.36 17.89
N LEU A 477 16.41 -2.37 17.13
CA LEU A 477 17.43 -3.33 17.58
C LEU A 477 18.74 -2.61 17.92
N HIS A 478 19.17 -1.66 17.09
CA HIS A 478 20.36 -0.87 17.35
C HIS A 478 20.23 0.01 18.61
N ALA A 479 19.06 0.62 18.84
CA ALA A 479 18.75 1.36 20.06
C ALA A 479 18.67 0.46 21.32
N ARG A 480 18.40 -0.84 21.15
CA ARG A 480 18.48 -1.88 22.19
C ARG A 480 19.89 -2.44 22.41
N GLY A 481 20.89 -1.97 21.67
CA GLY A 481 22.30 -2.34 21.85
C GLY A 481 22.79 -3.46 20.92
N HIS A 482 22.02 -3.87 19.92
CA HIS A 482 22.52 -4.78 18.87
C HIS A 482 23.55 -4.04 17.99
N SER A 483 24.72 -4.66 17.80
CA SER A 483 25.75 -4.17 16.87
C SER A 483 25.35 -4.42 15.42
N LEU A 484 26.09 -3.85 14.47
CA LEU A 484 25.90 -4.12 13.04
C LEU A 484 26.19 -5.59 12.69
N ASP A 485 27.10 -6.23 13.44
CA ASP A 485 27.47 -7.64 13.35
C ASP A 485 26.48 -8.57 14.10
N SER A 486 25.38 -8.06 14.65
CA SER A 486 24.34 -8.92 15.21
C SER A 486 23.61 -9.66 14.08
N PRO A 487 23.29 -10.96 14.21
CA PRO A 487 22.73 -11.74 13.10
C PRO A 487 21.44 -11.17 12.49
N ALA A 488 20.66 -10.42 13.27
CA ALA A 488 19.44 -9.77 12.76
C ALA A 488 19.73 -8.47 12.00
N VAL A 489 20.67 -7.65 12.50
CA VAL A 489 21.04 -6.37 11.88
C VAL A 489 21.88 -6.59 10.63
N GLU A 490 22.87 -7.49 10.68
CA GLU A 490 23.70 -7.88 9.53
C GLU A 490 22.83 -8.39 8.37
N LYS A 491 21.92 -9.33 8.69
CA LYS A 491 21.01 -9.93 7.72
C LYS A 491 20.08 -8.90 7.08
N GLY A 492 19.49 -8.01 7.88
CA GLY A 492 18.58 -6.99 7.36
C GLY A 492 19.28 -5.94 6.48
N LEU A 493 20.47 -5.48 6.87
CA LEU A 493 21.28 -4.60 6.02
C LEU A 493 21.70 -5.29 4.71
N ARG A 494 22.05 -6.58 4.77
CA ARG A 494 22.40 -7.35 3.57
C ARG A 494 21.20 -7.52 2.63
N GLY A 495 20.03 -7.91 3.15
CA GLY A 495 18.80 -8.07 2.36
C GLY A 495 18.41 -6.80 1.59
N MET A 496 18.50 -5.62 2.23
CA MET A 496 18.27 -4.32 1.56
C MET A 496 19.23 -4.08 0.39
N HIS A 497 20.46 -4.59 0.47
CA HIS A 497 21.49 -4.39 -0.56
C HIS A 497 21.42 -5.40 -1.72
N GLU A 498 20.61 -6.46 -1.59
CA GLU A 498 20.38 -7.50 -2.59
C GLU A 498 19.26 -7.09 -3.59
N ARG A 499 18.16 -7.86 -3.70
CA ARG A 499 17.08 -7.65 -4.70
C ARG A 499 16.30 -6.34 -4.52
N TRP A 500 16.34 -5.78 -3.32
CA TRP A 500 15.66 -4.56 -2.92
C TRP A 500 16.26 -3.27 -3.49
N MET A 501 17.49 -3.32 -4.02
CA MET A 501 18.14 -2.21 -4.72
C MET A 501 18.26 -2.49 -6.21
N ILE A 502 17.51 -1.73 -7.02
CA ILE A 502 17.71 -1.70 -8.48
C ILE A 502 18.93 -0.84 -8.77
N ARG A 503 19.96 -1.43 -9.38
CA ARG A 503 21.21 -0.75 -9.74
C ARG A 503 21.26 -0.56 -11.25
N ARG A 504 21.30 0.68 -11.74
CA ARG A 504 21.23 0.99 -13.18
C ARG A 504 22.61 1.32 -13.74
N ALA A 505 22.75 1.23 -15.07
CA ALA A 505 24.02 1.38 -15.78
C ALA A 505 24.63 2.80 -15.72
N ASP A 506 23.81 3.81 -15.39
CA ASP A 506 24.24 5.20 -15.15
C ASP A 506 24.82 5.41 -13.73
N GLY A 507 24.83 4.37 -12.89
CA GLY A 507 25.26 4.42 -11.50
C GLY A 507 24.18 4.86 -10.51
N THR A 508 22.93 5.10 -10.96
CA THR A 508 21.80 5.31 -10.05
C THR A 508 21.46 4.01 -9.32
N VAL A 509 20.99 4.15 -8.08
CA VAL A 509 20.50 3.04 -7.26
C VAL A 509 19.16 3.46 -6.68
N ARG A 510 18.12 2.67 -6.90
CA ARG A 510 16.77 2.90 -6.39
C ARG A 510 16.41 1.87 -5.32
N VAL A 511 15.88 2.33 -4.20
CA VAL A 511 15.36 1.51 -3.11
C VAL A 511 13.87 1.24 -3.35
N GLN A 512 13.49 -0.03 -3.48
CA GLN A 512 12.09 -0.42 -3.63
C GLN A 512 11.36 -0.45 -2.28
N ALA A 513 10.05 -0.24 -2.31
CA ALA A 513 9.21 -0.23 -1.10
C ALA A 513 8.80 -1.63 -0.63
N CYS A 514 8.76 -2.57 -1.56
CA CYS A 514 8.29 -3.95 -1.49
C CYS A 514 8.72 -4.66 -2.80
N LEU A 515 8.58 -5.98 -2.92
CA LEU A 515 8.89 -6.75 -4.12
C LEU A 515 7.66 -7.56 -4.56
N SER A 516 7.32 -7.57 -5.85
CA SER A 516 6.07 -8.16 -6.38
C SER A 516 6.17 -9.54 -7.10
N PRO A 517 7.18 -10.41 -6.91
CA PRO A 517 7.43 -11.56 -7.78
C PRO A 517 6.31 -12.61 -7.79
N VAL A 518 5.61 -12.84 -6.66
CA VAL A 518 4.56 -13.86 -6.60
C VAL A 518 3.33 -13.37 -7.36
N TRP A 519 2.90 -12.15 -7.07
CA TRP A 519 1.83 -11.44 -7.78
C TRP A 519 2.11 -11.29 -9.28
N ASP A 520 3.32 -10.83 -9.65
CA ASP A 520 3.78 -10.69 -11.03
C ASP A 520 3.75 -12.05 -11.76
N THR A 521 4.21 -13.12 -11.11
CA THR A 521 4.19 -14.47 -11.69
C THR A 521 2.77 -15.03 -11.81
N GLY A 522 1.91 -14.83 -10.82
CA GLY A 522 0.50 -15.24 -10.85
C GLY A 522 -0.27 -14.58 -11.98
N LEU A 523 -0.17 -13.25 -12.10
CA LEU A 523 -0.81 -12.49 -13.18
C LEU A 523 -0.23 -12.83 -14.57
N ALA A 524 1.09 -13.01 -14.68
CA ALA A 524 1.72 -13.40 -15.95
C ALA A 524 1.32 -14.82 -16.38
N LEU A 525 1.31 -15.79 -15.45
CA LEU A 525 0.88 -17.15 -15.71
C LEU A 525 -0.60 -17.20 -16.15
N LEU A 526 -1.48 -16.50 -15.43
CA LEU A 526 -2.89 -16.38 -15.79
C LEU A 526 -3.07 -15.75 -17.18
N ALA A 527 -2.33 -14.68 -17.49
CA ALA A 527 -2.36 -14.02 -18.79
C ALA A 527 -1.87 -14.92 -19.94
N LEU A 528 -0.84 -15.74 -19.72
CA LEU A 528 -0.34 -16.71 -20.71
C LEU A 528 -1.39 -17.80 -20.99
N CYS A 529 -1.95 -18.43 -19.95
CA CYS A 529 -2.97 -19.48 -20.13
C CYS A 529 -4.27 -18.94 -20.74
N GLU A 530 -4.80 -17.81 -20.25
CA GLU A 530 -6.05 -17.20 -20.77
C GLU A 530 -5.87 -16.52 -22.14
N SER A 531 -4.63 -16.34 -22.61
CA SER A 531 -4.32 -15.99 -24.01
C SER A 531 -4.02 -17.21 -24.90
N GLY A 532 -4.21 -18.43 -24.41
CA GLY A 532 -4.16 -19.65 -25.19
C GLY A 532 -2.78 -20.29 -25.33
N VAL A 533 -1.81 -19.94 -24.48
CA VAL A 533 -0.59 -20.77 -24.35
C VAL A 533 -0.98 -22.09 -23.68
N PRO A 534 -0.61 -23.28 -24.23
CA PRO A 534 -0.95 -24.57 -23.64
C PRO A 534 -0.46 -24.72 -22.21
N ALA A 535 -1.23 -25.44 -21.37
CA ALA A 535 -0.84 -25.73 -19.99
C ALA A 535 0.47 -26.52 -19.91
N GLU A 536 0.71 -27.37 -20.90
CA GLU A 536 1.87 -28.25 -21.06
C GLU A 536 3.14 -27.50 -21.53
N ASP A 537 3.06 -26.21 -21.84
CA ASP A 537 4.22 -25.44 -22.29
C ASP A 537 5.30 -25.39 -21.18
N PRO A 538 6.58 -25.71 -21.46
CA PRO A 538 7.63 -25.70 -20.44
C PRO A 538 7.78 -24.37 -19.68
N ARG A 539 7.40 -23.23 -20.28
CA ARG A 539 7.48 -21.91 -19.65
C ARG A 539 6.33 -21.71 -18.65
N VAL A 540 5.11 -22.14 -19.03
CA VAL A 540 3.93 -22.21 -18.14
C VAL A 540 4.20 -23.15 -16.97
N GLN A 541 4.72 -24.35 -17.26
CA GLN A 541 5.06 -25.34 -16.23
C GLN A 541 6.17 -24.87 -15.28
N ARG A 542 7.21 -24.15 -15.75
CA ARG A 542 8.22 -23.56 -14.85
C ARG A 542 7.63 -22.51 -13.91
N ALA A 543 6.75 -21.63 -14.39
CA ALA A 543 6.08 -20.63 -13.56
C ALA A 543 5.16 -21.27 -12.52
N ALA A 544 4.36 -22.27 -12.92
CA ALA A 544 3.52 -23.03 -12.01
C ALA A 544 4.33 -23.79 -10.96
N GLN A 545 5.39 -24.50 -11.37
CA GLN A 545 6.30 -25.20 -10.45
C GLN A 545 7.10 -24.25 -9.54
N TRP A 546 7.29 -22.98 -9.95
CA TRP A 546 7.84 -21.96 -9.07
C TRP A 546 6.82 -21.55 -8.02
N LEU A 547 5.61 -21.12 -8.41
CA LEU A 547 4.53 -20.77 -7.48
C LEU A 547 4.19 -21.90 -6.48
N LEU A 548 4.23 -23.16 -6.89
CA LEU A 548 4.01 -24.33 -6.01
C LEU A 548 5.08 -24.49 -4.91
N ARG A 549 6.26 -23.87 -5.03
CA ARG A 549 7.31 -23.88 -3.99
C ARG A 549 7.15 -22.74 -2.98
N GLU A 550 6.49 -21.66 -3.39
CA GLU A 550 6.23 -20.49 -2.55
C GLU A 550 4.92 -20.63 -1.73
N GLU A 551 4.30 -21.82 -1.68
CA GLU A 551 3.13 -22.07 -0.80
C GLU A 551 3.56 -22.04 0.68
N ILE A 552 3.01 -21.10 1.45
CA ILE A 552 3.35 -20.87 2.85
C ILE A 552 2.70 -21.95 3.74
N ARG A 553 3.52 -22.87 4.26
CA ARG A 553 3.09 -23.99 5.12
C ARG A 553 3.40 -23.82 6.61
N VAL A 554 3.59 -22.58 7.05
CA VAL A 554 3.87 -22.21 8.43
C VAL A 554 2.83 -21.22 8.98
N PRO A 555 2.54 -21.24 10.30
CA PRO A 555 1.53 -20.36 10.88
C PRO A 555 2.05 -18.91 10.96
N GLY A 556 1.47 -18.04 10.12
CA GLY A 556 1.67 -16.60 10.17
C GLY A 556 0.79 -15.88 11.19
N ASP A 557 0.87 -14.55 11.22
CA ASP A 557 0.26 -13.75 12.30
C ASP A 557 -1.29 -13.73 12.24
N TRP A 558 -1.85 -14.04 11.07
CA TRP A 558 -3.28 -14.31 10.82
C TRP A 558 -3.88 -15.37 11.76
N CYS A 559 -3.06 -16.32 12.25
CA CYS A 559 -3.46 -17.34 13.23
C CYS A 559 -3.99 -16.75 14.56
N VAL A 560 -3.79 -15.44 14.81
CA VAL A 560 -4.36 -14.74 15.97
C VAL A 560 -5.88 -14.59 15.87
N GLN A 561 -6.41 -14.34 14.68
CA GLN A 561 -7.86 -14.26 14.44
C GLN A 561 -8.43 -15.60 13.96
N VAL A 562 -7.63 -16.43 13.27
CA VAL A 562 -8.04 -17.71 12.68
C VAL A 562 -7.19 -18.89 13.23
N PRO A 563 -7.30 -19.23 14.52
CA PRO A 563 -6.50 -20.29 15.13
C PRO A 563 -6.99 -21.69 14.73
N GLY A 564 -6.05 -22.60 14.43
CA GLY A 564 -6.33 -24.03 14.23
C GLY A 564 -6.78 -24.43 12.83
N VAL A 565 -6.63 -23.54 11.85
CA VAL A 565 -6.71 -23.86 10.41
C VAL A 565 -5.32 -24.26 9.91
N GLU A 566 -5.25 -25.17 8.92
CA GLU A 566 -3.96 -25.56 8.33
C GLU A 566 -3.35 -24.38 7.54
N PRO A 567 -2.06 -24.05 7.72
CA PRO A 567 -1.39 -23.06 6.90
C PRO A 567 -1.31 -23.44 5.42
N SER A 568 -1.66 -22.47 4.59
CA SER A 568 -1.52 -22.41 3.14
C SER A 568 -1.70 -20.94 2.74
N GLY A 569 -1.68 -20.65 1.44
CA GLY A 569 -1.65 -19.31 0.89
C GLY A 569 -0.26 -18.91 0.42
N TRP A 570 -0.19 -17.72 -0.15
CA TRP A 570 1.00 -17.12 -0.75
C TRP A 570 1.15 -15.69 -0.26
N ALA A 571 2.38 -15.22 -0.10
CA ALA A 571 2.67 -13.81 0.07
C ALA A 571 2.98 -13.16 -1.29
N PHE A 572 3.22 -11.86 -1.29
CA PHE A 572 3.47 -11.04 -2.48
C PHE A 572 4.97 -11.10 -2.90
N GLU A 573 5.85 -11.19 -1.90
CA GLU A 573 7.31 -11.20 -1.97
C GLU A 573 7.91 -12.61 -2.08
N PHE A 574 9.24 -12.70 -2.27
CA PHE A 574 9.99 -13.98 -2.32
C PHE A 574 10.03 -14.76 -0.98
N GLU A 575 10.10 -14.08 0.16
CA GLU A 575 10.34 -14.70 1.46
C GLU A 575 9.58 -13.86 2.52
N ASN A 576 8.30 -14.17 2.77
CA ASN A 576 7.42 -13.44 3.71
C ASN A 576 6.43 -14.40 4.42
N ASP A 577 6.99 -15.44 5.05
CA ASP A 577 6.30 -16.63 5.58
C ASP A 577 5.22 -16.30 6.64
N LEU A 578 5.34 -15.17 7.35
CA LEU A 578 4.40 -14.82 8.42
C LEU A 578 3.18 -14.02 7.93
N TYR A 579 3.18 -13.57 6.67
CA TYR A 579 2.17 -12.66 6.12
C TYR A 579 1.68 -13.04 4.70
N PRO A 580 1.13 -14.25 4.48
CA PRO A 580 0.39 -14.54 3.24
C PRO A 580 -0.78 -13.57 3.05
N ASP A 581 -1.00 -13.13 1.80
CA ASP A 581 -2.12 -12.30 1.38
C ASP A 581 -3.23 -13.19 0.76
N VAL A 582 -4.47 -12.87 1.07
CA VAL A 582 -5.66 -13.50 0.50
C VAL A 582 -5.82 -13.16 -1.00
N ASP A 583 -5.33 -12.01 -1.46
CA ASP A 583 -5.40 -11.61 -2.87
C ASP A 583 -4.40 -12.40 -3.74
N ASP A 584 -3.11 -12.40 -3.36
CA ASP A 584 -2.10 -13.30 -3.96
C ASP A 584 -2.57 -14.75 -3.95
N THR A 585 -3.08 -15.23 -2.81
CA THR A 585 -3.59 -16.59 -2.70
C THR A 585 -4.71 -16.89 -3.70
N ALA A 586 -5.62 -15.94 -3.93
CA ALA A 586 -6.68 -16.10 -4.92
C ALA A 586 -6.11 -16.16 -6.36
N VAL A 587 -5.34 -15.14 -6.75
CA VAL A 587 -4.80 -15.02 -8.11
C VAL A 587 -3.84 -16.17 -8.45
N VAL A 588 -2.97 -16.58 -7.52
CA VAL A 588 -2.06 -17.72 -7.69
C VAL A 588 -2.83 -19.03 -7.83
N LEU A 589 -3.86 -19.28 -7.02
CA LEU A 589 -4.68 -20.49 -7.18
C LEU A 589 -5.42 -20.54 -8.53
N LEU A 590 -5.94 -19.40 -8.99
CA LEU A 590 -6.58 -19.30 -10.31
C LEU A 590 -5.58 -19.54 -11.44
N ALA A 591 -4.39 -18.96 -11.35
CA ALA A 591 -3.31 -19.16 -12.32
C ALA A 591 -2.83 -20.63 -12.36
N LEU A 592 -2.65 -21.26 -11.20
CA LEU A 592 -2.28 -22.67 -11.09
C LEU A 592 -3.37 -23.62 -11.62
N GLU A 593 -4.66 -23.32 -11.40
CA GLU A 593 -5.77 -24.09 -11.97
C GLU A 593 -5.77 -24.00 -13.52
N ARG A 594 -5.50 -22.81 -14.07
CA ARG A 594 -5.35 -22.60 -15.52
C ARG A 594 -4.09 -23.24 -16.11
N ALA A 595 -3.03 -23.41 -15.32
CA ALA A 595 -1.84 -24.15 -15.69
C ALA A 595 -1.93 -25.67 -15.46
N GLY A 596 -3.10 -26.18 -15.03
CA GLY A 596 -3.31 -27.62 -14.75
C GLY A 596 -2.53 -28.15 -13.55
N ALA A 597 -2.04 -27.26 -12.67
CA ALA A 597 -1.05 -27.55 -11.63
C ALA A 597 -1.64 -27.74 -10.22
N VAL A 598 -2.96 -27.65 -10.05
CA VAL A 598 -3.64 -27.79 -8.76
C VAL A 598 -4.07 -29.23 -8.50
N ASP A 599 -3.39 -29.92 -7.58
CA ASP A 599 -3.85 -31.21 -7.06
C ASP A 599 -5.03 -31.05 -6.06
N PRO A 600 -5.80 -32.12 -5.78
CA PRO A 600 -6.96 -32.05 -4.88
C PRO A 600 -6.63 -31.66 -3.44
N ALA A 601 -5.45 -32.03 -2.92
CA ALA A 601 -5.04 -31.72 -1.55
C ALA A 601 -4.55 -30.27 -1.42
N LEU A 602 -3.88 -29.72 -2.45
CA LEU A 602 -3.62 -28.28 -2.57
C LEU A 602 -4.94 -27.51 -2.61
N ARG A 603 -5.88 -27.93 -3.47
CA ARG A 603 -7.20 -27.31 -3.60
C ARG A 603 -7.95 -27.28 -2.28
N GLU A 604 -8.11 -28.43 -1.62
CA GLU A 604 -8.85 -28.54 -0.36
C GLU A 604 -8.25 -27.62 0.72
N ARG A 605 -6.93 -27.65 0.89
CA ARG A 605 -6.22 -26.90 1.92
C ARG A 605 -6.25 -25.39 1.67
N ALA A 606 -5.83 -24.94 0.49
CA ALA A 606 -5.70 -23.52 0.18
C ALA A 606 -7.06 -22.82 0.12
N VAL A 607 -8.09 -23.47 -0.45
CA VAL A 607 -9.46 -22.96 -0.42
C VAL A 607 -10.03 -22.98 1.01
N SER A 608 -9.67 -23.95 1.86
CA SER A 608 -10.08 -23.95 3.27
C SER A 608 -9.44 -22.81 4.07
N TRP A 609 -8.15 -22.52 3.84
CA TRP A 609 -7.47 -21.37 4.43
C TRP A 609 -8.13 -20.06 3.99
N MET A 610 -8.25 -19.83 2.68
CA MET A 610 -8.85 -18.64 2.09
C MET A 610 -10.29 -18.41 2.61
N LEU A 611 -11.13 -19.44 2.62
CA LEU A 611 -12.51 -19.34 3.14
C LEU A 611 -12.57 -19.11 4.66
N ALA A 612 -11.57 -19.55 5.43
CA ALA A 612 -11.49 -19.27 6.86
C ALA A 612 -11.17 -17.79 7.14
N MET A 613 -10.44 -17.11 6.25
CA MET A 613 -10.14 -15.67 6.31
C MET A 613 -11.36 -14.78 6.03
N GLN A 614 -12.47 -15.31 5.50
CA GLN A 614 -13.68 -14.54 5.20
C GLN A 614 -14.23 -13.83 6.44
N SER A 615 -14.35 -12.51 6.39
CA SER A 615 -14.78 -11.69 7.54
C SER A 615 -16.29 -11.75 7.81
N ALA A 616 -16.71 -11.30 8.99
CA ALA A 616 -18.10 -11.32 9.44
C ALA A 616 -19.05 -10.49 8.56
N ASN A 617 -18.54 -9.43 7.91
CA ASN A 617 -19.29 -8.61 6.96
C ASN A 617 -19.52 -9.29 5.58
N GLY A 618 -18.91 -10.45 5.35
CA GLY A 618 -18.99 -11.25 4.13
C GLY A 618 -17.86 -11.07 3.13
N GLY A 619 -17.09 -9.98 3.22
CA GLY A 619 -15.93 -9.74 2.35
C GLY A 619 -14.64 -10.39 2.87
N PHE A 620 -13.57 -10.21 2.11
CA PHE A 620 -12.21 -10.60 2.41
C PHE A 620 -11.32 -9.36 2.53
N ALA A 621 -10.36 -9.42 3.46
CA ALA A 621 -9.29 -8.44 3.65
C ALA A 621 -7.97 -9.10 3.24
N ALA A 622 -6.88 -8.32 3.13
CA ALA A 622 -5.61 -8.82 2.61
C ALA A 622 -4.95 -9.85 3.55
N PHE A 623 -4.67 -9.47 4.80
CA PHE A 623 -3.88 -10.27 5.74
C PHE A 623 -4.64 -10.68 7.01
N ASP A 624 -5.61 -9.90 7.48
CA ASP A 624 -6.26 -10.14 8.79
C ASP A 624 -7.80 -10.12 8.73
N LYS A 625 -8.38 -11.28 9.04
CA LYS A 625 -9.83 -11.42 9.26
C LYS A 625 -10.36 -10.43 10.31
N ASP A 626 -11.47 -9.76 9.97
CA ASP A 626 -12.22 -8.84 10.85
C ASP A 626 -11.39 -7.65 11.40
N ASN A 627 -10.28 -7.27 10.76
CA ASN A 627 -9.41 -6.15 11.15
C ASN A 627 -10.03 -4.78 10.82
N THR A 628 -11.14 -4.49 11.51
CA THR A 628 -12.07 -3.39 11.24
C THR A 628 -12.12 -2.38 12.39
N SER A 629 -11.10 -2.38 13.24
CA SER A 629 -11.00 -1.59 14.48
C SER A 629 -10.81 -0.09 14.19
N ARG A 630 -11.89 0.63 13.88
CA ARG A 630 -11.85 2.09 13.65
C ARG A 630 -11.14 2.89 14.74
N LEU A 631 -11.07 2.41 15.98
CA LEU A 631 -10.33 3.09 17.06
C LEU A 631 -8.83 3.22 16.74
N SER A 632 -8.25 2.23 16.07
CA SER A 632 -6.85 2.19 15.64
C SER A 632 -6.56 3.29 14.61
N ALA A 633 -7.49 3.53 13.69
CA ALA A 633 -7.45 4.60 12.68
C ALA A 633 -7.90 5.99 13.19
N LEU A 634 -7.95 6.20 14.51
CA LEU A 634 -8.35 7.47 15.14
C LEU A 634 -7.31 8.04 16.12
N ILE A 635 -6.22 7.31 16.40
CA ILE A 635 -5.14 7.78 17.26
C ILE A 635 -4.36 8.94 16.59
N PRO A 636 -3.75 9.89 17.32
CA PRO A 636 -3.09 11.04 16.68
C PRO A 636 -1.85 10.69 15.83
N PHE A 637 -1.28 9.51 16.00
CA PHE A 637 -0.21 8.95 15.17
C PHE A 637 -0.72 8.51 13.78
N ALA A 638 -2.01 8.21 13.63
CA ALA A 638 -2.63 7.81 12.36
C ALA A 638 -2.95 9.04 11.49
N ASP A 639 -1.91 9.80 11.10
CA ASP A 639 -2.01 10.90 10.13
C ASP A 639 -1.56 10.53 8.71
N PHE A 640 -0.97 9.34 8.52
CA PHE A 640 -0.53 8.81 7.22
C PHE A 640 -0.90 7.32 7.02
N GLY A 641 -1.19 6.94 5.77
CA GLY A 641 -1.46 5.56 5.35
C GLY A 641 -2.85 5.03 5.74
N GLU A 642 -2.94 3.73 6.00
CA GLU A 642 -4.07 3.05 6.65
C GLU A 642 -3.57 2.21 7.84
N MET A 643 -4.37 2.10 8.91
CA MET A 643 -3.98 1.46 10.20
C MET A 643 -4.57 0.07 10.39
N ILE A 644 -5.54 -0.27 9.55
CA ILE A 644 -6.42 -1.42 9.67
C ILE A 644 -6.57 -2.06 8.30
N ASP A 645 -6.94 -3.33 8.30
CA ASP A 645 -7.14 -4.12 7.09
C ASP A 645 -8.63 -4.49 6.98
N PRO A 646 -9.52 -3.52 6.66
CA PRO A 646 -10.93 -3.79 6.50
C PRO A 646 -11.15 -4.49 5.15
N PRO A 647 -12.08 -5.46 5.08
CA PRO A 647 -12.40 -6.13 3.83
C PRO A 647 -12.72 -5.16 2.69
N SER A 648 -12.16 -5.43 1.50
CA SER A 648 -12.29 -4.61 0.29
C SER A 648 -12.94 -5.38 -0.87
N VAL A 649 -13.41 -4.65 -1.89
CA VAL A 649 -14.22 -5.21 -2.99
C VAL A 649 -13.38 -5.85 -4.10
N ASP A 650 -12.11 -5.47 -4.24
CA ASP A 650 -11.14 -6.09 -5.15
C ASP A 650 -10.69 -7.46 -4.62
N VAL A 651 -10.13 -7.54 -3.40
CA VAL A 651 -9.76 -8.82 -2.76
C VAL A 651 -10.97 -9.77 -2.72
N THR A 652 -12.15 -9.25 -2.36
CA THR A 652 -13.39 -10.05 -2.38
C THR A 652 -13.78 -10.52 -3.78
N ALA A 653 -13.47 -9.76 -4.84
CA ALA A 653 -13.74 -10.15 -6.21
C ALA A 653 -12.77 -11.24 -6.71
N HIS A 654 -11.46 -11.09 -6.50
CA HIS A 654 -10.48 -12.11 -6.94
C HIS A 654 -10.71 -13.46 -6.23
N VAL A 655 -11.03 -13.43 -4.93
CA VAL A 655 -11.48 -14.64 -4.20
C VAL A 655 -12.74 -15.25 -4.82
N LEU A 656 -13.71 -14.44 -5.25
CA LEU A 656 -14.92 -14.96 -5.92
C LEU A 656 -14.65 -15.49 -7.34
N GLU A 657 -13.78 -14.88 -8.14
CA GLU A 657 -13.40 -15.41 -9.46
C GLU A 657 -12.73 -16.78 -9.32
N THR A 658 -11.81 -16.90 -8.36
CA THR A 658 -11.10 -18.13 -8.01
C THR A 658 -12.04 -19.22 -7.49
N LEU A 659 -12.96 -18.87 -6.59
CA LEU A 659 -13.99 -19.80 -6.11
C LEU A 659 -14.94 -20.23 -7.23
N GLY A 660 -15.27 -19.34 -8.18
CA GLY A 660 -16.04 -19.66 -9.37
C GLY A 660 -15.35 -20.71 -10.25
N ALA A 661 -14.04 -20.56 -10.49
CA ALA A 661 -13.23 -21.55 -11.20
C ALA A 661 -13.23 -22.93 -10.51
N PHE A 662 -13.23 -22.97 -9.17
CA PHE A 662 -13.40 -24.21 -8.39
C PHE A 662 -14.85 -24.69 -8.23
N GLY A 663 -15.81 -24.12 -8.96
CA GLY A 663 -17.21 -24.58 -9.03
C GLY A 663 -18.15 -24.04 -7.94
N PHE A 664 -17.72 -23.07 -7.12
CA PHE A 664 -18.56 -22.46 -6.08
C PHE A 664 -19.49 -21.39 -6.68
N GLY A 665 -20.68 -21.80 -7.14
CA GLY A 665 -21.69 -20.87 -7.66
C GLY A 665 -22.46 -20.09 -6.58
N ARG A 666 -23.23 -19.07 -7.00
CA ARG A 666 -24.03 -18.14 -6.19
C ARG A 666 -24.96 -18.73 -5.10
N ARG A 667 -25.18 -20.05 -5.10
CA ARG A 667 -25.98 -20.76 -4.09
C ARG A 667 -25.20 -21.08 -2.81
N ASP A 668 -23.86 -21.05 -2.83
CA ASP A 668 -23.05 -21.29 -1.64
C ASP A 668 -23.20 -20.15 -0.60
N GLY A 669 -23.34 -20.50 0.69
CA GLY A 669 -23.55 -19.52 1.77
C GLY A 669 -22.35 -18.61 2.06
N ARG A 670 -21.16 -18.95 1.58
CA ARG A 670 -19.93 -18.14 1.65
C ARG A 670 -19.88 -17.18 0.47
N VAL A 671 -20.12 -17.68 -0.74
CA VAL A 671 -20.23 -16.87 -1.97
C VAL A 671 -21.35 -15.82 -1.84
N ARG A 672 -22.56 -16.21 -1.42
CA ARG A 672 -23.67 -15.26 -1.21
C ARG A 672 -23.31 -14.12 -0.25
N ARG A 673 -22.56 -14.39 0.82
CA ARG A 673 -22.12 -13.37 1.79
C ARG A 673 -21.11 -12.38 1.17
N ALA A 674 -20.24 -12.85 0.29
CA ALA A 674 -19.32 -12.01 -0.47
C ALA A 674 -20.06 -11.19 -1.55
N LEU A 675 -20.99 -11.79 -2.29
CA LEU A 675 -21.88 -11.10 -3.23
C LEU A 675 -22.69 -9.98 -2.54
N GLU A 676 -23.28 -10.27 -1.39
CA GLU A 676 -23.97 -9.26 -0.57
C GLU A 676 -23.04 -8.15 -0.08
N TYR A 677 -21.77 -8.44 0.20
CA TYR A 677 -20.77 -7.43 0.52
C TYR A 677 -20.47 -6.54 -0.70
N LEU A 678 -20.24 -7.14 -1.88
CA LEU A 678 -20.02 -6.40 -3.13
C LEU A 678 -21.22 -5.52 -3.49
N TYR A 679 -22.45 -6.02 -3.39
CA TYR A 679 -23.65 -5.22 -3.68
C TYR A 679 -23.89 -4.08 -2.68
N ARG A 680 -23.41 -4.19 -1.43
CA ARG A 680 -23.37 -3.08 -0.48
C ARG A 680 -22.27 -2.05 -0.82
N GLY A 681 -21.21 -2.47 -1.51
CA GLY A 681 -20.10 -1.63 -1.94
C GLY A 681 -20.26 -0.95 -3.31
N GLN A 682 -21.37 -1.15 -4.03
CA GLN A 682 -21.57 -0.52 -5.34
C GLN A 682 -21.96 0.97 -5.18
N GLU A 683 -21.24 1.85 -5.88
CA GLU A 683 -21.50 3.29 -5.93
C GLU A 683 -22.86 3.62 -6.56
N LYS A 684 -23.35 4.85 -6.35
CA LYS A 684 -24.65 5.31 -6.90
C LYS A 684 -24.63 5.41 -8.43
N GLU A 685 -23.46 5.68 -8.99
CA GLU A 685 -23.20 5.79 -10.43
C GLU A 685 -23.08 4.41 -11.10
N GLY A 686 -22.58 3.38 -10.38
CA GLY A 686 -22.53 1.99 -10.85
C GLY A 686 -21.17 1.29 -10.72
N SER A 687 -20.09 2.00 -10.43
CA SER A 687 -18.77 1.41 -10.19
C SER A 687 -18.60 0.81 -8.80
N TRP A 688 -17.50 0.10 -8.60
CA TRP A 688 -16.94 -0.26 -7.29
C TRP A 688 -15.64 0.50 -7.05
N PHE A 689 -15.13 0.55 -5.81
CA PHE A 689 -13.91 1.28 -5.43
C PHE A 689 -12.68 0.36 -5.48
N GLY A 690 -11.53 0.82 -5.96
CA GLY A 690 -10.29 0.03 -5.99
C GLY A 690 -9.42 0.36 -4.79
N ARG A 691 -9.27 -0.57 -3.85
CA ARG A 691 -8.42 -0.41 -2.65
C ARG A 691 -6.93 -0.57 -3.00
N TRP A 692 -6.58 -1.50 -3.90
CA TRP A 692 -5.19 -1.85 -4.21
C TRP A 692 -4.72 -1.47 -5.63
N GLY A 693 -5.67 -1.23 -6.55
CA GLY A 693 -5.42 -0.67 -7.88
C GLY A 693 -6.28 0.56 -8.14
N VAL A 694 -5.82 1.45 -9.02
CA VAL A 694 -6.37 2.80 -9.23
C VAL A 694 -7.45 2.79 -10.31
N ASN A 695 -8.73 3.07 -10.03
CA ASN A 695 -9.42 3.02 -8.74
C ASN A 695 -10.80 2.42 -9.00
N HIS A 696 -11.74 3.21 -9.49
CA HIS A 696 -13.06 2.73 -9.87
C HIS A 696 -13.05 1.88 -11.15
N LEU A 697 -12.08 2.09 -12.06
CA LEU A 697 -11.81 1.17 -13.18
C LEU A 697 -11.33 -0.19 -12.67
N TYR A 698 -10.36 -0.23 -11.75
CA TYR A 698 -9.84 -1.46 -11.14
C TYR A 698 -10.93 -2.24 -10.39
N GLY A 699 -11.60 -1.61 -9.42
CA GLY A 699 -12.63 -2.27 -8.62
C GLY A 699 -13.82 -2.76 -9.45
N THR A 700 -14.19 -2.06 -10.53
CA THR A 700 -15.23 -2.52 -11.46
C THR A 700 -14.72 -3.62 -12.41
N GLY A 701 -13.47 -3.52 -12.83
CA GLY A 701 -12.75 -4.49 -13.65
C GLY A 701 -12.57 -5.85 -12.99
N ALA A 702 -12.38 -5.90 -11.67
CA ALA A 702 -12.33 -7.12 -10.88
C ALA A 702 -13.74 -7.69 -10.58
N VAL A 703 -14.70 -6.83 -10.21
CA VAL A 703 -16.03 -7.29 -9.77
C VAL A 703 -16.84 -7.94 -10.90
N LEU A 704 -16.81 -7.45 -12.14
CA LEU A 704 -17.64 -8.04 -13.21
C LEU A 704 -17.20 -9.47 -13.62
N PRO A 705 -15.90 -9.78 -13.81
CA PRO A 705 -15.41 -11.17 -13.89
C PRO A 705 -15.79 -12.04 -12.70
N ALA A 706 -15.66 -11.53 -11.48
CA ALA A 706 -16.04 -12.27 -10.27
C ALA A 706 -17.54 -12.62 -10.21
N LEU A 707 -18.42 -11.70 -10.60
CA LEU A 707 -19.86 -11.97 -10.74
C LEU A 707 -20.14 -13.02 -11.83
N ALA A 708 -19.43 -12.96 -12.96
CA ALA A 708 -19.55 -13.94 -14.04
C ALA A 708 -19.14 -15.35 -13.59
N ALA A 709 -17.99 -15.48 -12.94
CA ALA A 709 -17.40 -16.75 -12.53
C ALA A 709 -18.27 -17.55 -11.53
N VAL A 710 -18.98 -16.87 -10.62
CA VAL A 710 -19.92 -17.53 -9.68
C VAL A 710 -21.35 -17.65 -10.24
N GLY A 711 -21.56 -17.24 -11.49
CA GLY A 711 -22.82 -17.36 -12.21
C GLY A 711 -23.92 -16.41 -11.74
N GLU A 712 -23.62 -15.15 -11.44
CA GLU A 712 -24.63 -14.10 -11.26
C GLU A 712 -25.18 -13.58 -12.61
N PRO A 713 -26.47 -13.23 -12.73
CA PRO A 713 -27.03 -12.71 -13.98
C PRO A 713 -26.51 -11.30 -14.32
N LEU A 714 -25.81 -11.18 -15.45
CA LEU A 714 -25.11 -9.93 -15.85
C LEU A 714 -26.01 -8.98 -16.68
N ASP A 715 -27.26 -9.38 -16.91
CA ASP A 715 -28.40 -8.51 -17.22
C ASP A 715 -29.01 -7.87 -15.95
N GLY A 716 -28.55 -8.28 -14.76
CA GLY A 716 -28.97 -7.74 -13.47
C GLY A 716 -28.65 -6.24 -13.30
N LEU A 717 -29.38 -5.57 -12.40
CA LEU A 717 -29.28 -4.12 -12.20
C LEU A 717 -27.87 -3.66 -11.81
N ALA A 718 -27.13 -4.44 -11.04
CA ALA A 718 -25.76 -4.11 -10.65
C ALA A 718 -24.82 -4.07 -11.87
N ALA A 719 -24.77 -5.16 -12.65
CA ALA A 719 -23.94 -5.26 -13.84
C ALA A 719 -24.33 -4.23 -14.92
N ARG A 720 -25.63 -4.02 -15.18
CA ARG A 720 -26.10 -3.00 -16.12
C ARG A 720 -25.76 -1.55 -15.74
N ARG A 721 -25.60 -1.26 -14.45
CA ARG A 721 -25.12 0.05 -13.97
C ARG A 721 -23.61 0.20 -14.17
N ALA A 722 -22.85 -0.87 -13.89
CA ALA A 722 -21.40 -0.89 -14.08
C ALA A 722 -20.99 -0.77 -15.56
N VAL A 723 -21.61 -1.56 -16.46
CA VAL A 723 -21.39 -1.47 -17.91
C VAL A 723 -21.69 -0.07 -18.43
N ARG A 724 -22.84 0.51 -18.05
CA ARG A 724 -23.19 1.90 -18.41
C ARG A 724 -22.19 2.92 -17.89
N TRP A 725 -21.66 2.71 -16.68
CA TRP A 725 -20.65 3.61 -16.11
C TRP A 725 -19.34 3.55 -16.91
N LEU A 726 -18.91 2.37 -17.35
CA LEU A 726 -17.76 2.20 -18.26
C LEU A 726 -18.02 2.86 -19.62
N GLU A 727 -19.17 2.64 -20.25
CA GLU A 727 -19.56 3.33 -21.49
C GLU A 727 -19.52 4.87 -21.36
N GLN A 728 -19.77 5.40 -20.15
CA GLN A 728 -19.69 6.83 -19.80
C GLN A 728 -18.31 7.30 -19.30
N ARG A 729 -17.28 6.45 -19.39
CA ARG A 729 -15.89 6.72 -18.98
C ARG A 729 -14.82 6.30 -19.99
N GLN A 730 -15.20 5.69 -21.11
CA GLN A 730 -14.28 5.48 -22.22
C GLN A 730 -13.83 6.83 -22.83
N ASN A 731 -12.52 6.98 -23.05
CA ASN A 731 -11.93 8.20 -23.60
C ASN A 731 -12.17 8.31 -25.13
N PRO A 732 -11.92 9.50 -25.74
CA PRO A 732 -12.07 9.70 -27.18
C PRO A 732 -11.16 8.80 -28.04
N ASP A 733 -9.99 8.41 -27.52
CA ASP A 733 -9.05 7.49 -28.18
C ASP A 733 -9.45 6.01 -28.09
N GLY A 734 -10.51 5.68 -27.35
CA GLY A 734 -11.01 4.31 -27.16
C GLY A 734 -10.44 3.60 -25.93
N GLY A 735 -9.41 4.15 -25.30
CA GLY A 735 -8.88 3.62 -24.04
C GLY A 735 -9.72 4.05 -22.83
N PHE A 736 -9.24 3.65 -21.65
CA PHE A 736 -9.75 4.08 -20.35
C PHE A 736 -8.59 4.52 -19.46
N GLY A 737 -8.84 5.53 -18.63
CA GLY A 737 -7.85 6.11 -17.74
C GLY A 737 -8.47 6.64 -16.45
N GLU A 738 -7.74 6.52 -15.34
CA GLU A 738 -8.13 7.04 -14.03
C GLU A 738 -6.91 7.50 -13.23
N THR A 739 -6.83 8.80 -12.95
CA THR A 739 -5.74 9.35 -12.13
C THR A 739 -5.85 8.89 -10.66
N CYS A 740 -4.72 8.80 -9.95
CA CYS A 740 -4.69 8.59 -8.50
C CYS A 740 -5.48 9.65 -7.72
N ALA A 741 -5.68 10.86 -8.28
CA ALA A 741 -6.54 11.88 -7.68
C ALA A 741 -8.02 11.46 -7.55
N SER A 742 -8.46 10.40 -8.27
CA SER A 742 -9.80 9.79 -8.14
C SER A 742 -10.14 9.28 -6.73
N TYR A 743 -9.13 8.99 -5.90
CA TYR A 743 -9.34 8.69 -4.49
C TYR A 743 -9.97 9.87 -3.75
N VAL A 744 -9.38 11.05 -3.93
CA VAL A 744 -9.65 12.26 -3.13
C VAL A 744 -10.68 13.19 -3.77
N ASP A 745 -10.78 13.20 -5.11
CA ASP A 745 -11.81 13.91 -5.87
C ASP A 745 -12.76 12.94 -6.59
N ARG A 746 -14.03 12.99 -6.20
CA ARG A 746 -15.11 12.21 -6.82
C ARG A 746 -15.40 12.61 -8.28
N ALA A 747 -14.99 13.80 -8.73
CA ALA A 747 -15.12 14.18 -10.14
C ALA A 747 -14.13 13.44 -11.05
N MET A 748 -12.99 12.97 -10.51
CA MET A 748 -11.97 12.22 -11.26
C MET A 748 -12.23 10.71 -11.34
N ARG A 749 -13.35 10.22 -10.78
CA ARG A 749 -13.76 8.79 -10.84
C ARG A 749 -13.90 8.30 -12.27
N GLY A 750 -13.04 7.36 -12.66
CA GLY A 750 -12.89 6.83 -14.01
C GLY A 750 -12.36 7.85 -15.03
N ARG A 751 -11.56 8.83 -14.63
CA ARG A 751 -11.03 9.87 -15.53
C ARG A 751 -9.52 10.06 -15.40
N GLY A 752 -8.84 10.08 -16.54
CA GLY A 752 -7.39 10.22 -16.66
C GLY A 752 -6.94 10.03 -18.10
N GLU A 753 -5.64 10.11 -18.34
CA GLU A 753 -5.03 9.66 -19.59
C GLU A 753 -5.25 8.14 -19.75
N SER A 754 -5.57 7.68 -20.97
CA SER A 754 -5.80 6.26 -21.24
C SER A 754 -4.52 5.44 -21.04
N THR A 755 -4.57 4.42 -20.16
CA THR A 755 -3.42 3.54 -19.90
C THR A 755 -3.69 2.10 -20.38
N PRO A 756 -2.64 1.32 -20.71
CA PRO A 756 -2.79 -0.10 -21.05
C PRO A 756 -3.52 -0.92 -19.97
N SER A 757 -3.09 -0.84 -18.70
CA SER A 757 -3.69 -1.66 -17.63
C SER A 757 -5.14 -1.24 -17.31
N GLN A 758 -5.42 0.06 -17.25
CA GLN A 758 -6.78 0.58 -17.00
C GLN A 758 -7.75 0.32 -18.16
N THR A 759 -7.27 0.35 -19.41
CA THR A 759 -8.05 -0.07 -20.58
C THR A 759 -8.33 -1.57 -20.56
N ALA A 760 -7.34 -2.38 -20.16
CA ALA A 760 -7.49 -3.82 -20.02
C ALA A 760 -8.51 -4.20 -18.93
N TRP A 761 -8.52 -3.54 -17.77
CA TRP A 761 -9.53 -3.78 -16.72
C TRP A 761 -10.95 -3.45 -17.19
N ALA A 762 -11.13 -2.35 -17.91
CA ALA A 762 -12.42 -2.01 -18.51
C ALA A 762 -12.86 -3.03 -19.57
N LEU A 763 -11.92 -3.50 -20.41
CA LEU A 763 -12.18 -4.53 -21.42
C LEU A 763 -12.57 -5.87 -20.77
N LEU A 764 -11.86 -6.31 -19.73
CA LEU A 764 -12.18 -7.51 -18.95
C LEU A 764 -13.60 -7.44 -18.37
N ALA A 765 -13.97 -6.30 -17.80
CA ALA A 765 -15.32 -6.06 -17.29
C ALA A 765 -16.40 -6.12 -18.37
N LEU A 766 -16.15 -5.57 -19.56
CA LEU A 766 -17.08 -5.61 -20.70
C LEU A 766 -17.22 -7.03 -21.28
N VAL A 767 -16.11 -7.75 -21.47
CA VAL A 767 -16.12 -9.14 -21.94
C VAL A 767 -16.88 -10.03 -20.94
N ALA A 768 -16.55 -9.95 -19.65
CA ALA A 768 -17.23 -10.71 -18.61
C ALA A 768 -18.75 -10.45 -18.60
N ALA A 769 -19.17 -9.19 -18.77
CA ALA A 769 -20.58 -8.81 -18.83
C ALA A 769 -21.33 -9.24 -20.11
N GLY A 770 -20.66 -9.92 -21.06
CA GLY A 770 -21.20 -10.31 -22.35
C GLY A 770 -21.41 -9.11 -23.28
N ARG A 771 -20.39 -8.25 -23.42
CA ARG A 771 -20.40 -7.04 -24.29
C ARG A 771 -19.22 -7.00 -25.27
N THR A 772 -18.60 -8.14 -25.56
CA THR A 772 -17.47 -8.26 -26.50
C THR A 772 -17.78 -7.65 -27.88
N ASP A 773 -19.02 -7.81 -28.34
CA ASP A 773 -19.52 -7.31 -29.62
C ASP A 773 -19.67 -5.76 -29.67
N THR A 774 -19.71 -5.09 -28.52
CA THR A 774 -20.02 -3.65 -28.45
C THR A 774 -18.90 -2.76 -28.99
N LEU A 775 -19.28 -1.57 -29.48
CA LEU A 775 -18.33 -0.54 -29.89
C LEU A 775 -17.35 -0.16 -28.77
N ALA A 776 -17.79 -0.22 -27.50
CA ALA A 776 -16.93 0.06 -26.35
C ALA A 776 -15.81 -0.97 -26.21
N ALA A 777 -16.13 -2.27 -26.23
CA ALA A 777 -15.14 -3.34 -26.15
C ALA A 777 -14.19 -3.32 -27.37
N ARG A 778 -14.72 -3.18 -28.59
CA ARG A 778 -13.91 -3.06 -29.82
C ARG A 778 -12.92 -1.91 -29.76
N ARG A 779 -13.34 -0.72 -29.30
CA ARG A 779 -12.47 0.46 -29.17
C ARG A 779 -11.38 0.28 -28.09
N ALA A 780 -11.67 -0.42 -27.00
CA ALA A 780 -10.68 -0.72 -25.97
C ALA A 780 -9.65 -1.75 -26.45
N ALA A 781 -10.09 -2.82 -27.13
CA ALA A 781 -9.19 -3.78 -27.76
C ALA A 781 -8.31 -3.13 -28.84
N ARG A 782 -8.89 -2.23 -29.66
CA ARG A 782 -8.16 -1.46 -30.69
C ARG A 782 -7.13 -0.51 -30.07
N PHE A 783 -7.46 0.20 -28.99
CA PHE A 783 -6.51 1.05 -28.26
C PHE A 783 -5.28 0.24 -27.79
N LEU A 784 -5.49 -0.96 -27.24
CA LEU A 784 -4.39 -1.84 -26.84
C LEU A 784 -3.57 -2.30 -28.05
N ALA A 785 -4.22 -2.74 -29.14
CA ALA A 785 -3.53 -3.17 -30.36
C ALA A 785 -2.66 -2.06 -30.99
N ASP A 786 -3.20 -0.83 -31.10
CA ASP A 786 -2.50 0.30 -31.73
C ASP A 786 -1.41 0.94 -30.85
N ARG A 787 -1.37 0.61 -29.54
CA ARG A 787 -0.34 1.09 -28.60
C ARG A 787 0.73 0.04 -28.26
N GLN A 788 0.70 -1.15 -28.85
CA GLN A 788 1.72 -2.17 -28.60
C GLN A 788 3.05 -1.85 -29.33
N ARG A 789 4.11 -1.67 -28.55
CA ARG A 789 5.51 -1.50 -29.01
C ARG A 789 5.97 -2.69 -29.86
N THR A 790 6.94 -2.48 -30.74
CA THR A 790 7.46 -3.50 -31.66
C THR A 790 8.06 -4.73 -30.95
N ASP A 791 8.50 -4.59 -29.69
CA ASP A 791 9.00 -5.70 -28.86
C ASP A 791 7.89 -6.54 -28.20
N GLY A 792 6.63 -6.13 -28.29
CA GLY A 792 5.46 -6.81 -27.74
C GLY A 792 4.92 -6.23 -26.43
N ALA A 793 5.63 -5.26 -25.84
CA ALA A 793 5.21 -4.57 -24.62
C ALA A 793 4.32 -3.35 -24.89
N TRP A 794 3.86 -2.70 -23.83
CA TRP A 794 3.28 -1.36 -23.85
C TRP A 794 4.09 -0.38 -23.01
N ASP A 795 3.79 0.92 -23.11
CA ASP A 795 4.30 1.96 -22.22
C ASP A 795 3.18 2.48 -21.30
N GLU A 796 3.50 2.66 -20.02
CA GLU A 796 2.60 3.16 -18.98
C GLU A 796 3.44 3.92 -17.94
N GLU A 797 3.41 5.26 -17.96
CA GLU A 797 4.08 6.11 -16.95
C GLU A 797 3.18 6.42 -15.74
N GLN A 798 1.87 6.38 -15.95
CA GLN A 798 0.88 6.62 -14.90
C GLN A 798 0.93 5.54 -13.82
N PHE A 799 0.63 5.93 -12.58
CA PHE A 799 0.59 5.03 -11.44
C PHE A 799 -0.80 4.37 -11.36
N THR A 800 -0.82 3.04 -11.47
CA THR A 800 -2.05 2.24 -11.58
C THR A 800 -2.26 1.32 -10.36
N GLY A 801 -1.29 1.24 -9.43
CA GLY A 801 -1.40 0.58 -8.13
C GLY A 801 -1.53 1.55 -6.95
N CYS A 802 -2.01 1.05 -5.81
CA CYS A 802 -2.25 1.85 -4.61
C CYS A 802 -1.99 1.04 -3.32
N GLY A 803 -0.94 1.39 -2.58
CA GLY A 803 -0.69 0.79 -1.26
C GLY A 803 -1.65 1.34 -0.20
N PHE A 804 -1.86 2.66 -0.14
CA PHE A 804 -2.79 3.31 0.80
C PHE A 804 -3.57 4.45 0.12
N PRO A 805 -4.91 4.36 0.00
CA PRO A 805 -5.76 5.49 -0.40
C PRO A 805 -5.72 6.65 0.59
N GLY A 806 -5.42 6.36 1.87
CA GLY A 806 -5.37 7.31 3.00
C GLY A 806 -6.68 7.39 3.79
N TYR A 807 -6.56 7.51 5.12
CA TYR A 807 -7.69 7.45 6.07
C TYR A 807 -8.94 8.21 5.66
N GLY A 808 -10.07 7.51 5.59
CA GLY A 808 -11.40 8.13 5.46
C GLY A 808 -11.62 8.86 4.13
N ILE A 809 -10.75 8.63 3.15
CA ILE A 809 -10.95 9.02 1.76
C ILE A 809 -12.00 8.09 1.15
N GLY A 810 -12.83 8.60 0.24
CA GLY A 810 -14.08 7.96 -0.16
C GLY A 810 -15.25 8.09 0.84
N GLU A 811 -15.01 8.04 2.17
CA GLU A 811 -16.07 8.10 3.18
C GLU A 811 -16.88 9.42 3.17
N GLU A 812 -18.20 9.35 3.36
CA GLU A 812 -19.08 10.55 3.43
C GLU A 812 -18.74 11.53 4.57
N ARG A 813 -17.95 11.10 5.58
CA ARG A 813 -17.50 11.95 6.69
C ARG A 813 -16.06 12.46 6.54
N GLY A 814 -15.33 11.97 5.53
CA GLY A 814 -14.00 12.43 5.15
C GLY A 814 -12.88 12.05 6.12
N ALA A 815 -11.65 12.28 5.63
CA ALA A 815 -10.42 12.02 6.34
C ALA A 815 -10.27 12.80 7.66
N ARG A 816 -9.59 12.19 8.64
CA ARG A 816 -9.03 12.90 9.81
C ARG A 816 -7.65 13.53 9.54
N ILE A 817 -7.13 13.40 8.33
CA ILE A 817 -5.89 14.01 7.86
C ILE A 817 -5.96 15.55 7.98
N ARG A 818 -4.80 16.21 8.11
CA ARG A 818 -4.66 17.67 8.31
C ARG A 818 -4.13 18.40 7.09
N GLU A 819 -3.35 17.72 6.25
CA GLU A 819 -2.89 18.23 4.96
C GLU A 819 -4.08 18.36 3.99
N GLY A 820 -3.87 19.08 2.88
CA GLY A 820 -4.93 19.35 1.90
C GLY A 820 -5.46 18.06 1.25
N ARG A 821 -6.75 18.04 0.87
CA ARG A 821 -7.38 16.84 0.29
C ARG A 821 -6.62 16.25 -0.91
N GLU A 822 -6.00 17.10 -1.73
CA GLU A 822 -5.23 16.69 -2.91
C GLU A 822 -3.89 16.01 -2.57
N LEU A 823 -3.39 16.18 -1.34
CA LEU A 823 -2.14 15.55 -0.84
C LEU A 823 -2.41 14.28 -0.01
N SER A 824 -3.67 14.01 0.36
CA SER A 824 -3.99 12.98 1.35
C SER A 824 -4.00 11.53 0.83
N ALA A 825 -3.69 11.30 -0.46
CA ALA A 825 -3.55 9.96 -1.03
C ALA A 825 -2.23 9.32 -0.57
N GLY A 826 -2.31 8.45 0.45
CA GLY A 826 -1.17 8.08 1.30
C GLY A 826 0.03 7.45 0.58
N PHE A 827 -0.19 6.41 -0.22
CA PHE A 827 0.91 5.70 -0.88
C PHE A 827 0.46 5.05 -2.19
N LEU A 828 1.06 5.48 -3.30
CA LEU A 828 0.73 5.03 -4.65
C LEU A 828 1.90 4.20 -5.21
N ILE A 829 1.58 3.28 -6.11
CA ILE A 829 2.53 2.29 -6.63
C ILE A 829 2.38 2.19 -8.16
N ARG A 830 3.48 2.04 -8.88
CA ARG A 830 3.51 1.67 -10.29
C ARG A 830 4.13 0.27 -10.40
N TYR A 831 3.27 -0.71 -10.65
CA TYR A 831 3.65 -2.08 -10.98
C TYR A 831 4.15 -2.10 -12.43
N HIS A 832 5.46 -2.24 -12.65
CA HIS A 832 5.99 -2.11 -14.02
C HIS A 832 5.49 -3.21 -14.97
N LEU A 833 5.02 -4.36 -14.46
CA LEU A 833 4.47 -5.47 -15.25
C LEU A 833 2.99 -5.31 -15.66
N TYR A 834 2.21 -4.48 -14.95
CA TYR A 834 0.75 -4.30 -15.19
C TYR A 834 0.44 -3.89 -16.63
N ARG A 835 1.32 -3.09 -17.22
CA ARG A 835 1.24 -2.63 -18.62
C ARG A 835 1.28 -3.78 -19.64
N ASN A 836 1.70 -4.99 -19.26
CA ASN A 836 1.86 -6.14 -20.15
C ASN A 836 0.93 -7.30 -19.74
N CYS A 837 0.81 -7.62 -18.45
CA CYS A 837 0.00 -8.78 -18.03
C CYS A 837 -1.51 -8.53 -18.22
N PHE A 838 -2.01 -7.34 -17.89
CA PHE A 838 -3.42 -7.02 -18.06
C PHE A 838 -3.82 -6.90 -19.53
N PRO A 839 -3.10 -6.20 -20.43
CA PRO A 839 -3.42 -6.21 -21.85
C PRO A 839 -3.40 -7.60 -22.48
N LEU A 840 -2.45 -8.48 -22.13
CA LEU A 840 -2.43 -9.85 -22.63
C LEU A 840 -3.65 -10.65 -22.15
N LEU A 841 -3.97 -10.58 -20.85
CA LEU A 841 -5.14 -11.24 -20.27
C LEU A 841 -6.46 -10.73 -20.86
N ALA A 842 -6.58 -9.41 -21.06
CA ALA A 842 -7.77 -8.77 -21.61
C ALA A 842 -7.97 -9.06 -23.10
N LEU A 843 -6.90 -9.03 -23.90
CA LEU A 843 -6.97 -9.38 -25.33
C LEU A 843 -7.20 -10.88 -25.54
N GLY A 844 -6.61 -11.74 -24.70
CA GLY A 844 -6.88 -13.19 -24.69
C GLY A 844 -8.35 -13.51 -24.43
N ARG A 845 -8.90 -12.99 -23.32
CA ARG A 845 -10.33 -13.15 -22.98
C ARG A 845 -11.26 -12.50 -24.00
N TYR A 846 -10.91 -11.33 -24.54
CA TYR A 846 -11.66 -10.67 -25.62
C TYR A 846 -11.70 -11.52 -26.90
N ARG A 847 -10.56 -12.07 -27.34
CA ARG A 847 -10.49 -12.98 -28.50
C ARG A 847 -11.37 -14.21 -28.28
N ALA A 848 -11.26 -14.86 -27.12
CA ALA A 848 -12.10 -16.01 -26.77
C ALA A 848 -13.59 -15.64 -26.86
N GLY A 849 -13.99 -14.51 -26.26
CA GLY A 849 -15.36 -13.99 -26.29
C GLY A 849 -15.85 -13.45 -27.65
N MET A 850 -15.01 -13.49 -28.71
CA MET A 850 -15.43 -13.26 -30.10
C MET A 850 -15.72 -14.58 -30.84
N THR A 851 -15.34 -15.72 -30.27
CA THR A 851 -15.55 -17.07 -30.86
C THR A 851 -16.76 -17.81 -30.27
N THR A 852 -17.44 -17.21 -29.30
CA THR A 852 -18.61 -17.71 -28.56
C THR A 852 -19.89 -16.93 -28.88
#